data_AF-A0A285NCR6-F1
#
_entry.id   AF-A0A285NCR6-F1
#
_cell.length_a   1.000
_cell.length_b   1.000
_cell.length_c   1.000
_cell.angle_alpha   90.00
_cell.angle_beta   90.00
_cell.angle_gamma   90.00
#
_symmetry.space_group_name_H-M   'P 1'
#
loop_
_entity.id
_entity.type
_entity.pdbx_description
1 polymer ?
#
loop_
_entity_poly.entity_id
_entity_poly.type
_entity_poly.pdbx_seq_one_letter_code
_entity_poly.pdbx_strand_id
1 'polypeptide(L)'
;MSNNSSPNITRRNVLAGIGASGAGLALGAHGVVAGESNGKHDHYDLPVAIDWQESLYKGGKRKHVEAFPDKNNDGKQDKHIQFCPENDIPLGNGKKSLVEIDDPLSSDLRTDNKYTDPGDPLINYHGLKPGSRGEVTLSYHVCDKPGKVKLKAKDTHVDKKLAHLAKARVWYDAFDGAKPPTNGNGNNNGNYPVVTGPITGSTPEIDEIIVTGDDPRFPEPGARNYDCDDYEDRLTRFEDGDLEGDELFGGDFSAGDMETGDCGTITVDARTSGTVTFSSDGPVLIVSIKGGNEGENVYVFEEPVILDGATFSTPTGQGISNIDVCCAVNGNGNGGNGGNGGNGHDNRGDNVYQQYEPIIAQGSLKKVLRKLKKGIHISGDPYVASPFDREGIHYYAYPRENTSEMETPPAEMYDPGWITDDNVDDCVDEKKVKKLKHLDDGVKLCIDGTGYVARNEEKPLPKLCIYIKKVIKGKKGKPVGFKWKSNLPLCRIKLRSGEHTKLNVYDRATEGVALAPRYGKKGGGMNDVNGGMNGGKKKHRRRPMTGVQFGVCDDHDEDDYCIENSNTGYIGFEWWIPKHVDLKGKKKFKTNFDFKAKPCKDNGNGNGTVAPVFCGCGRVCACDDATVYVYKPQMQGSVVSFTQEGPFCATPGDASPPGGQIVAVEIDGTSYCNPNQCADTGVDAYESEFGDCDEQGESGGPCNENLLEEICNGGNGHDGCPDGKHDT
;
A
#
# COMPACT_ATOMS: atom_id res chain seq x y z
N MET A 1 19.94 -27.64 38.28
CA MET A 1 19.94 -28.19 36.90
C MET A 1 18.57 -27.88 36.30
N SER A 2 18.46 -26.78 35.54
CA SER A 2 17.18 -26.29 35.02
C SER A 2 16.77 -27.07 33.77
N ASN A 3 15.60 -27.70 33.82
CA ASN A 3 14.92 -28.27 32.67
C ASN A 3 14.30 -27.15 31.85
N ASN A 4 15.06 -26.57 30.92
CA ASN A 4 14.53 -25.66 29.92
C ASN A 4 14.03 -26.48 28.72
N SER A 5 12.81 -27.03 28.82
CA SER A 5 12.19 -27.75 27.71
C SER A 5 11.75 -26.76 26.63
N SER A 6 12.64 -26.46 25.68
CA SER A 6 12.33 -25.67 24.49
C SER A 6 11.18 -26.33 23.70
N PRO A 7 10.08 -25.61 23.40
CA PRO A 7 8.97 -26.21 22.68
C PRO A 7 9.33 -26.48 21.21
N ASN A 8 9.49 -27.76 20.89
CA ASN A 8 9.72 -28.38 19.57
C ASN A 8 8.76 -27.89 18.46
N ILE A 9 9.18 -26.88 17.70
CA ILE A 9 8.80 -26.69 16.30
C ILE A 9 9.99 -27.20 15.48
N THR A 10 9.90 -28.42 14.97
CA THR A 10 10.92 -29.00 14.10
C THR A 10 10.40 -28.99 12.66
N ARG A 11 11.07 -28.26 11.77
CA ARG A 11 10.88 -28.39 10.30
C ARG A 11 11.66 -29.64 9.83
N ARG A 12 11.13 -30.33 8.80
CA ARG A 12 11.78 -31.45 8.10
C ARG A 12 11.61 -31.25 6.60
N ASN A 13 12.70 -31.45 5.88
CA ASN A 13 13.00 -31.02 4.52
C ASN A 13 12.06 -31.70 3.50
N VAL A 14 11.50 -30.90 2.60
CA VAL A 14 10.83 -31.33 1.36
C VAL A 14 11.17 -30.27 0.31
N LEU A 15 11.94 -30.66 -0.71
CA LEU A 15 12.54 -29.81 -1.75
C LEU A 15 11.55 -29.29 -2.82
N ALA A 16 11.93 -28.13 -3.37
CA ALA A 16 11.53 -27.45 -4.61
C ALA A 16 10.30 -26.52 -4.59
N GLY A 17 10.52 -25.26 -5.02
CA GLY A 17 9.57 -24.58 -5.91
C GLY A 17 9.29 -23.08 -5.75
N ILE A 18 10.29 -22.18 -5.81
CA ILE A 18 10.14 -20.97 -6.64
C ILE A 18 10.72 -21.35 -8.01
N GLY A 19 10.04 -21.01 -9.11
CA GLY A 19 10.30 -21.61 -10.41
C GLY A 19 11.59 -21.17 -11.08
N ALA A 20 12.62 -22.02 -11.03
CA ALA A 20 13.51 -22.29 -12.16
C ALA A 20 13.44 -23.80 -12.45
N SER A 21 12.58 -24.18 -13.39
CA SER A 21 12.50 -25.56 -13.88
C SER A 21 13.20 -25.62 -15.23
N GLY A 22 14.52 -25.77 -15.23
CA GLY A 22 15.31 -25.88 -16.45
C GLY A 22 16.54 -26.76 -16.25
N ALA A 23 16.37 -28.07 -16.44
CA ALA A 23 17.51 -28.95 -16.66
C ALA A 23 18.01 -28.76 -18.10
N GLY A 24 19.14 -28.08 -18.30
CA GLY A 24 19.95 -28.21 -19.51
C GLY A 24 20.42 -26.90 -20.16
N LEU A 25 21.73 -26.85 -20.34
CA LEU A 25 22.54 -26.06 -21.28
C LEU A 25 23.10 -24.70 -20.83
N ALA A 26 24.43 -24.66 -20.90
CA ALA A 26 25.29 -23.50 -20.86
C ALA A 26 25.04 -22.60 -22.08
N LEU A 27 24.91 -21.29 -21.83
CA LEU A 27 25.56 -20.14 -22.47
C LEU A 27 24.69 -18.88 -22.25
N GLY A 28 25.19 -17.99 -21.40
CA GLY A 28 24.90 -16.55 -21.28
C GLY A 28 23.47 -16.03 -21.47
N ALA A 29 22.69 -15.95 -20.39
CA ALA A 29 21.76 -14.86 -20.06
C ALA A 29 21.22 -15.15 -18.65
N HIS A 30 21.56 -14.30 -17.68
CA HIS A 30 21.29 -14.53 -16.26
C HIS A 30 19.99 -13.85 -15.83
N GLY A 31 19.15 -14.63 -15.16
CA GLY A 31 18.14 -14.14 -14.25
C GLY A 31 17.02 -15.14 -14.01
N VAL A 32 16.21 -14.91 -12.98
CA VAL A 32 14.94 -15.65 -12.77
C VAL A 32 14.00 -15.31 -13.93
N VAL A 33 14.24 -15.93 -15.07
CA VAL A 33 13.32 -15.89 -16.21
C VAL A 33 12.18 -16.81 -15.84
N ALA A 34 11.00 -16.24 -15.62
CA ALA A 34 9.77 -16.97 -15.45
C ALA A 34 9.31 -17.62 -16.78
N GLY A 35 10.17 -18.41 -17.43
CA GLY A 35 9.96 -19.01 -18.75
C GLY A 35 9.85 -20.53 -18.72
N GLU A 36 8.82 -21.07 -19.38
CA GLU A 36 8.76 -22.48 -19.77
C GLU A 36 9.50 -22.65 -21.12
N SER A 37 10.58 -23.44 -21.15
CA SER A 37 11.38 -23.69 -22.36
C SER A 37 10.79 -24.76 -23.28
N ASN A 38 9.54 -24.59 -23.72
CA ASN A 38 8.87 -25.54 -24.62
C ASN A 38 8.80 -25.06 -26.08
N GLY A 39 9.92 -24.72 -26.73
CA GLY A 39 10.04 -24.61 -28.21
C GLY A 39 9.01 -23.76 -28.98
N LYS A 40 8.21 -22.99 -28.25
CA LYS A 40 7.21 -22.01 -28.65
C LYS A 40 7.39 -20.94 -27.60
N HIS A 41 7.93 -19.79 -27.97
CA HIS A 41 8.14 -18.68 -27.04
C HIS A 41 6.77 -18.19 -26.58
N ASP A 42 6.33 -18.66 -25.41
CA ASP A 42 5.07 -18.25 -24.80
C ASP A 42 5.26 -16.87 -24.15
N HIS A 43 5.40 -15.81 -24.95
CA HIS A 43 4.98 -14.42 -24.69
C HIS A 43 5.23 -13.72 -23.31
N TYR A 44 5.83 -14.33 -22.29
CA TYR A 44 5.97 -13.90 -20.89
C TYR A 44 7.45 -13.93 -20.47
N ASP A 45 8.26 -13.00 -21.00
CA ASP A 45 9.73 -13.03 -20.86
C ASP A 45 10.30 -11.82 -20.12
N LEU A 46 9.50 -11.11 -19.32
CA LEU A 46 9.99 -9.93 -18.62
C LEU A 46 10.66 -10.32 -17.29
N PRO A 47 11.92 -9.91 -17.03
CA PRO A 47 12.60 -10.22 -15.78
C PRO A 47 11.91 -9.54 -14.59
N VAL A 48 11.75 -10.29 -13.50
CA VAL A 48 11.23 -9.79 -12.23
C VAL A 48 12.17 -10.16 -11.10
N ALA A 49 12.73 -9.17 -10.42
CA ALA A 49 13.45 -9.40 -9.17
C ALA A 49 12.46 -9.46 -8.01
N ILE A 50 12.68 -10.37 -7.07
CA ILE A 50 11.80 -10.59 -5.92
C ILE A 50 12.64 -10.67 -4.66
N ASP A 51 12.16 -10.01 -3.61
CA ASP A 51 12.67 -10.16 -2.26
C ASP A 51 11.52 -10.54 -1.30
N TRP A 52 11.83 -10.90 -0.05
CA TRP A 52 10.77 -11.09 0.94
C TRP A 52 11.21 -10.93 2.40
N GLN A 53 10.20 -10.71 3.24
CA GLN A 53 10.25 -10.78 4.70
C GLN A 53 9.10 -11.66 5.24
N GLU A 54 9.43 -12.74 5.93
CA GLU A 54 8.48 -13.59 6.68
C GLU A 54 8.48 -13.23 8.18
N SER A 55 7.28 -13.01 8.72
CA SER A 55 7.02 -12.79 10.13
C SER A 55 6.02 -13.81 10.68
N LEU A 56 6.27 -14.33 11.88
CA LEU A 56 5.34 -15.16 12.63
C LEU A 56 5.00 -14.51 13.96
N TYR A 57 3.72 -14.43 14.31
CA TYR A 57 3.31 -13.97 15.62
C TYR A 57 2.91 -15.14 16.51
N LYS A 58 3.52 -15.19 17.68
CA LYS A 58 3.32 -16.26 18.64
C LYS A 58 3.34 -15.69 20.06
N GLY A 59 2.17 -15.74 20.72
CA GLY A 59 2.04 -15.24 22.08
C GLY A 59 2.10 -13.71 22.16
N GLY A 60 1.45 -13.01 21.23
CA GLY A 60 1.43 -11.54 21.18
C GLY A 60 2.60 -10.97 20.37
N LYS A 61 3.81 -11.50 20.54
CA LYS A 61 5.03 -10.95 19.92
C LYS A 61 5.15 -11.30 18.43
N ARG A 62 5.51 -10.32 17.59
CA ARG A 62 5.99 -10.50 16.21
C ARG A 62 7.41 -11.04 16.27
N LYS A 63 7.74 -11.98 15.38
CA LYS A 63 9.09 -12.48 15.22
C LYS A 63 9.40 -12.62 13.74
N HIS A 64 10.50 -12.01 13.31
CA HIS A 64 11.11 -12.26 12.01
C HIS A 64 11.66 -13.69 11.98
N VAL A 65 11.25 -14.45 10.96
CA VAL A 65 11.56 -15.88 10.84
C VAL A 65 12.54 -16.14 9.71
N GLU A 66 12.35 -15.43 8.61
CA GLU A 66 13.04 -15.66 7.35
C GLU A 66 12.93 -14.39 6.51
N ALA A 67 13.97 -14.09 5.75
CA ALA A 67 14.04 -13.01 4.80
C ALA A 67 14.99 -13.39 3.65
N PHE A 68 14.87 -12.64 2.56
CA PHE A 68 15.81 -12.66 1.46
C PHE A 68 15.85 -11.27 0.82
N PRO A 69 17.04 -10.74 0.53
CA PRO A 69 18.33 -11.18 1.04
C PRO A 69 18.49 -10.86 2.54
N ASP A 70 19.21 -11.71 3.24
CA ASP A 70 19.54 -11.67 4.67
C ASP A 70 20.92 -12.32 4.87
N LYS A 71 21.96 -11.57 4.54
CA LYS A 71 23.36 -12.03 4.59
C LYS A 71 23.84 -12.21 6.03
N ASN A 72 23.29 -11.44 6.97
CA ASN A 72 23.69 -11.49 8.38
C ASN A 72 22.93 -12.58 9.16
N ASN A 73 21.91 -13.19 8.55
CA ASN A 73 21.10 -14.29 9.06
C ASN A 73 20.34 -13.95 10.36
N ASP A 74 19.92 -12.69 10.51
CA ASP A 74 19.12 -12.23 11.65
C ASP A 74 17.60 -12.43 11.44
N GLY A 75 17.21 -12.90 10.25
CA GLY A 75 15.84 -13.11 9.82
C GLY A 75 15.17 -11.84 9.31
N LYS A 76 15.86 -10.70 9.28
CA LYS A 76 15.41 -9.44 8.70
C LYS A 76 16.07 -9.23 7.34
N GLN A 77 15.35 -8.56 6.45
CA GLN A 77 15.86 -8.23 5.13
C GLN A 77 16.94 -7.13 5.22
N ASP A 78 18.01 -7.30 4.45
CA ASP A 78 19.08 -6.31 4.33
C ASP A 78 18.64 -5.09 3.50
N LYS A 79 19.00 -3.86 3.91
CA LYS A 79 18.51 -2.59 3.29
C LYS A 79 19.19 -2.17 1.98
N HIS A 80 20.25 -2.85 1.54
CA HIS A 80 21.06 -2.41 0.38
C HIS A 80 21.10 -3.46 -0.72
N ILE A 81 20.05 -3.45 -1.53
CA ILE A 81 19.83 -4.45 -2.57
C ILE A 81 19.64 -3.76 -3.90
N GLN A 82 20.39 -4.22 -4.90
CA GLN A 82 20.19 -3.81 -6.28
C GLN A 82 19.29 -4.82 -7.00
N PHE A 83 18.05 -4.41 -7.27
CA PHE A 83 17.01 -5.27 -7.81
C PHE A 83 17.17 -5.57 -9.29
N CYS A 84 17.35 -4.51 -10.08
CA CYS A 84 17.65 -4.57 -11.49
C CYS A 84 19.03 -3.92 -11.73
N PRO A 85 19.88 -4.48 -12.59
CA PRO A 85 21.10 -3.78 -13.01
C PRO A 85 20.68 -2.57 -13.84
N GLU A 86 21.16 -1.38 -13.49
CA GLU A 86 21.04 -0.22 -14.38
C GLU A 86 22.08 -0.37 -15.49
N ASN A 87 21.61 -0.44 -16.74
CA ASN A 87 22.40 -0.20 -17.95
C ASN A 87 23.66 -1.06 -18.15
N ASP A 88 23.58 -2.40 -18.14
CA ASP A 88 24.72 -3.30 -18.44
C ASP A 88 26.03 -3.00 -17.67
N ILE A 89 25.99 -2.15 -16.63
CA ILE A 89 27.17 -1.78 -15.86
C ILE A 89 27.54 -3.03 -15.08
N PRO A 90 28.71 -3.66 -15.34
CA PRO A 90 29.14 -4.81 -14.57
C PRO A 90 29.19 -4.37 -13.12
N LEU A 91 28.38 -5.02 -12.28
CA LEU A 91 28.40 -4.79 -10.85
C LEU A 91 29.81 -5.09 -10.34
N GLY A 92 30.61 -4.04 -10.19
CA GLY A 92 31.99 -4.14 -9.73
C GLY A 92 32.04 -4.98 -8.46
N ASN A 93 33.06 -5.85 -8.36
CA ASN A 93 33.37 -6.69 -7.20
C ASN A 93 32.43 -7.89 -6.97
N GLY A 94 31.87 -8.51 -8.02
CA GLY A 94 31.16 -9.79 -7.90
C GLY A 94 29.84 -9.70 -7.13
N LYS A 95 29.26 -8.51 -7.02
CA LYS A 95 27.89 -8.34 -6.57
C LYS A 95 26.97 -8.81 -7.71
N LYS A 96 25.98 -9.63 -7.39
CA LYS A 96 24.93 -10.02 -8.34
C LYS A 96 23.70 -9.16 -8.07
N SER A 97 23.01 -8.74 -9.12
CA SER A 97 21.68 -8.16 -8.97
C SER A 97 20.71 -9.28 -8.56
N LEU A 98 19.65 -8.96 -7.81
CA LEU A 98 18.69 -10.00 -7.40
C LEU A 98 18.04 -10.70 -8.59
N VAL A 99 17.84 -9.97 -9.70
CA VAL A 99 17.32 -10.58 -10.92
C VAL A 99 18.18 -11.75 -11.38
N GLU A 100 19.49 -11.73 -11.14
CA GLU A 100 20.49 -12.72 -11.59
C GLU A 100 20.59 -13.99 -10.71
N ILE A 101 19.75 -14.11 -9.67
CA ILE A 101 19.78 -15.24 -8.73
C ILE A 101 18.79 -16.32 -9.17
N ASP A 102 19.26 -17.32 -9.91
CA ASP A 102 18.42 -18.37 -10.54
C ASP A 102 17.53 -19.16 -9.55
N ASP A 103 17.99 -19.39 -8.31
CA ASP A 103 17.20 -20.08 -7.27
C ASP A 103 17.31 -19.34 -5.92
N PRO A 104 16.44 -18.35 -5.66
CA PRO A 104 16.50 -17.56 -4.44
C PRO A 104 16.15 -18.39 -3.19
N LEU A 105 15.40 -19.50 -3.32
CA LEU A 105 15.12 -20.38 -2.16
C LEU A 105 16.36 -21.14 -1.71
N SER A 106 17.27 -21.47 -2.62
CA SER A 106 18.51 -22.18 -2.30
C SER A 106 19.72 -21.26 -2.16
N SER A 107 19.51 -19.93 -2.25
CA SER A 107 20.59 -18.94 -2.16
C SER A 107 21.17 -18.86 -0.75
N ASP A 108 22.47 -18.63 -0.68
CA ASP A 108 23.23 -18.27 0.52
C ASP A 108 22.90 -16.87 1.06
N LEU A 109 22.18 -16.06 0.27
CA LEU A 109 21.62 -14.79 0.73
C LEU A 109 20.26 -14.97 1.42
N ARG A 110 19.71 -16.17 1.52
CA ARG A 110 18.48 -16.42 2.29
C ARG A 110 18.86 -16.69 3.75
N THR A 111 18.00 -16.28 4.68
CA THR A 111 18.11 -16.71 6.08
C THR A 111 18.27 -18.24 6.18
N ASP A 112 19.29 -18.70 6.89
CA ASP A 112 19.58 -20.10 7.21
C ASP A 112 19.59 -20.29 8.73
N ASN A 113 18.45 -20.64 9.30
CA ASN A 113 18.30 -20.75 10.74
C ASN A 113 17.46 -21.98 11.13
N LYS A 114 17.25 -22.20 12.43
CA LYS A 114 16.46 -23.34 12.93
C LYS A 114 15.01 -23.44 12.40
N TYR A 115 14.53 -22.40 11.72
CA TYR A 115 13.25 -22.33 11.06
C TYR A 115 13.34 -22.39 9.54
N THR A 116 14.47 -22.22 8.88
CA THR A 116 14.54 -22.24 7.40
C THR A 116 15.92 -22.73 6.99
N ASP A 117 15.95 -23.71 6.09
CA ASP A 117 17.18 -24.21 5.48
C ASP A 117 17.13 -23.88 3.97
N PRO A 118 18.27 -23.66 3.28
CA PRO A 118 18.29 -23.51 1.83
C PRO A 118 17.51 -24.61 1.10
N GLY A 119 16.65 -24.21 0.17
CA GLY A 119 15.75 -25.07 -0.62
C GLY A 119 14.42 -25.42 0.04
N ASP A 120 14.17 -25.03 1.31
CA ASP A 120 12.86 -25.19 1.93
C ASP A 120 11.81 -24.28 1.27
N PRO A 121 10.51 -24.65 1.29
CA PRO A 121 9.46 -23.75 0.81
C PRO A 121 9.41 -22.44 1.61
N LEU A 122 9.07 -21.35 0.93
CA LEU A 122 8.98 -20.00 1.51
C LEU A 122 8.09 -19.94 2.75
N ILE A 123 6.90 -20.57 2.68
CA ILE A 123 6.08 -20.81 3.86
C ILE A 123 6.19 -22.28 4.21
N ASN A 124 6.71 -22.61 5.41
CA ASN A 124 6.89 -24.00 5.84
C ASN A 124 6.58 -24.22 7.33
N TYR A 125 5.35 -23.97 7.78
CA TYR A 125 4.99 -24.09 9.19
C TYR A 125 4.53 -25.49 9.62
N HIS A 126 4.91 -25.85 10.85
CA HIS A 126 4.42 -27.02 11.57
C HIS A 126 3.97 -26.68 12.99
N GLY A 127 3.05 -27.49 13.51
CA GLY A 127 2.60 -27.33 14.91
C GLY A 127 1.73 -26.09 15.12
N LEU A 128 1.09 -25.60 14.06
CA LEU A 128 0.18 -24.47 14.12
C LEU A 128 -0.99 -24.74 15.07
N LYS A 129 -1.31 -23.75 15.91
CA LYS A 129 -2.36 -23.80 16.94
C LYS A 129 -3.37 -22.67 16.75
N PRO A 130 -4.57 -22.76 17.35
CA PRO A 130 -5.46 -21.62 17.44
C PRO A 130 -4.75 -20.38 18.01
N GLY A 131 -4.89 -19.24 17.34
CA GLY A 131 -4.21 -17.99 17.68
C GLY A 131 -2.89 -17.73 16.93
N SER A 132 -2.33 -18.71 16.22
CA SER A 132 -1.16 -18.46 15.34
C SER A 132 -1.57 -17.55 14.18
N ARG A 133 -0.76 -16.52 13.90
CA ARG A 133 -0.82 -15.69 12.70
C ARG A 133 0.58 -15.54 12.11
N GLY A 134 0.69 -15.40 10.80
CA GLY A 134 1.94 -15.18 10.11
C GLY A 134 1.70 -14.42 8.81
N GLU A 135 2.76 -13.81 8.32
CA GLU A 135 2.76 -12.90 7.19
C GLU A 135 4.04 -13.10 6.38
N VAL A 136 3.91 -13.08 5.07
CA VAL A 136 5.05 -12.94 4.16
C VAL A 136 4.76 -11.73 3.31
N THR A 137 5.66 -10.76 3.35
CA THR A 137 5.64 -9.61 2.46
C THR A 137 6.70 -9.81 1.40
N LEU A 138 6.31 -9.65 0.13
CA LEU A 138 7.15 -9.81 -1.05
C LEU A 138 7.29 -8.45 -1.70
N SER A 139 8.51 -7.98 -1.94
CA SER A 139 8.71 -6.94 -2.94
C SER A 139 8.91 -7.61 -4.30
N TYR A 140 8.44 -6.96 -5.36
CA TYR A 140 8.77 -7.34 -6.73
C TYR A 140 9.18 -6.09 -7.51
N HIS A 141 10.11 -6.28 -8.44
CA HIS A 141 10.62 -5.22 -9.31
C HIS A 141 10.57 -5.71 -10.73
N VAL A 142 9.83 -5.00 -11.56
CA VAL A 142 9.76 -5.28 -12.99
C VAL A 142 10.97 -4.62 -13.64
N CYS A 143 11.86 -5.41 -14.23
CA CYS A 143 13.06 -4.90 -14.88
C CYS A 143 12.81 -4.62 -16.37
N ASP A 144 13.63 -3.74 -16.95
CA ASP A 144 13.72 -3.37 -18.36
C ASP A 144 12.55 -2.60 -18.97
N LYS A 145 11.33 -3.14 -18.91
CA LYS A 145 10.14 -2.56 -19.57
C LYS A 145 8.91 -2.62 -18.68
N PRO A 146 7.91 -1.76 -18.89
CA PRO A 146 6.64 -1.89 -18.20
C PRO A 146 6.00 -3.25 -18.44
N GLY A 147 5.44 -3.84 -17.38
CA GLY A 147 5.01 -5.22 -17.40
C GLY A 147 3.77 -5.52 -16.58
N LYS A 148 3.04 -6.54 -17.01
CA LYS A 148 1.96 -7.14 -16.23
C LYS A 148 2.51 -8.27 -15.39
N VAL A 149 2.39 -8.17 -14.08
CA VAL A 149 2.86 -9.22 -13.17
C VAL A 149 1.69 -10.10 -12.73
N LYS A 150 1.91 -11.40 -12.63
CA LYS A 150 0.92 -12.39 -12.18
C LYS A 150 1.49 -13.21 -11.04
N LEU A 151 0.86 -13.14 -9.88
CA LEU A 151 1.19 -13.93 -8.70
C LEU A 151 0.44 -15.27 -8.69
N LYS A 152 1.16 -16.37 -8.48
CA LYS A 152 0.59 -17.71 -8.40
C LYS A 152 1.09 -18.47 -7.17
N ALA A 153 0.21 -19.19 -6.49
CA ALA A 153 0.64 -20.13 -5.46
C ALA A 153 1.06 -21.46 -6.09
N LYS A 154 2.26 -21.95 -5.71
CA LYS A 154 2.86 -23.22 -6.18
C LYS A 154 3.17 -24.13 -4.99
N ASP A 155 3.23 -25.44 -5.25
CA ASP A 155 3.63 -26.48 -4.30
C ASP A 155 2.92 -26.39 -2.93
N THR A 156 1.64 -26.04 -3.00
CA THR A 156 0.80 -25.79 -1.83
C THR A 156 0.36 -27.09 -1.16
N HIS A 157 0.82 -27.31 0.07
CA HIS A 157 0.39 -28.40 0.93
C HIS A 157 -0.15 -27.86 2.25
N VAL A 158 -1.48 -27.91 2.42
CA VAL A 158 -2.16 -27.46 3.64
C VAL A 158 -3.03 -28.58 4.21
N ASP A 159 -2.97 -28.80 5.52
CA ASP A 159 -3.89 -29.74 6.19
C ASP A 159 -5.35 -29.35 5.88
N LYS A 160 -6.17 -30.32 5.47
CA LYS A 160 -7.54 -30.07 5.02
C LYS A 160 -8.37 -29.31 6.05
N LYS A 161 -8.26 -29.65 7.34
CA LYS A 161 -9.00 -28.97 8.42
C LYS A 161 -8.47 -27.56 8.60
N LEU A 162 -7.15 -27.39 8.60
CA LEU A 162 -6.51 -26.07 8.67
C LEU A 162 -6.94 -25.17 7.52
N ALA A 163 -6.91 -25.67 6.27
CA ALA A 163 -7.27 -24.91 5.08
C ALA A 163 -8.69 -24.30 5.14
N HIS A 164 -9.62 -25.00 5.81
CA HIS A 164 -10.99 -24.56 5.98
C HIS A 164 -11.19 -23.61 7.17
N LEU A 165 -10.40 -23.77 8.24
CA LEU A 165 -10.55 -23.03 9.50
C LEU A 165 -9.69 -21.76 9.57
N ALA A 166 -8.48 -21.82 9.03
CA ALA A 166 -7.60 -20.67 8.90
C ALA A 166 -8.20 -19.67 7.92
N LYS A 167 -7.89 -18.41 8.19
CA LYS A 167 -8.17 -17.29 7.31
C LYS A 167 -6.87 -16.86 6.66
N ALA A 168 -7.02 -16.25 5.48
CA ALA A 168 -5.92 -15.60 4.82
C ALA A 168 -6.43 -14.37 4.09
N ARG A 169 -5.52 -13.44 3.84
CA ARG A 169 -5.67 -12.33 2.91
C ARG A 169 -4.40 -12.15 2.08
N VAL A 170 -4.58 -11.67 0.86
CA VAL A 170 -3.55 -11.14 -0.02
C VAL A 170 -3.91 -9.67 -0.20
N TRP A 171 -2.92 -8.80 -0.04
CA TRP A 171 -3.07 -7.35 -0.10
C TRP A 171 -1.86 -6.73 -0.82
N TYR A 172 -2.01 -5.47 -1.24
CA TYR A 172 -0.98 -4.69 -1.89
C TYR A 172 -0.67 -3.45 -1.04
N ASP A 173 0.60 -3.13 -0.84
CA ASP A 173 1.01 -1.84 -0.25
C ASP A 173 0.98 -0.79 -1.36
N ALA A 174 0.05 0.14 -1.29
CA ALA A 174 -0.16 1.11 -2.37
C ALA A 174 1.04 2.07 -2.45
N PHE A 175 1.73 2.06 -3.59
CA PHE A 175 2.82 2.98 -3.89
C PHE A 175 2.27 4.41 -4.02
N ASP A 176 2.82 5.32 -3.23
CA ASP A 176 2.65 6.77 -3.31
C ASP A 176 1.21 7.34 -3.39
N GLY A 177 0.81 8.02 -2.31
CA GLY A 177 0.03 9.25 -2.48
C GLY A 177 -1.45 9.22 -2.15
N ALA A 178 -2.06 8.08 -1.81
CA ALA A 178 -3.39 8.10 -1.17
C ALA A 178 -3.29 8.52 0.30
N LYS A 179 -2.78 9.74 0.58
CA LYS A 179 -3.14 10.42 1.83
C LYS A 179 -4.68 10.46 1.85
N PRO A 180 -5.36 10.03 2.93
CA PRO A 180 -6.77 10.37 3.07
C PRO A 180 -6.88 11.90 2.88
N PRO A 181 -7.87 12.40 2.10
CA PRO A 181 -7.97 13.81 1.79
C PRO A 181 -7.87 14.58 3.09
N THR A 182 -6.84 15.42 3.19
CA THR A 182 -6.84 16.49 4.16
C THR A 182 -7.96 17.41 3.71
N ASN A 183 -9.17 17.22 4.25
CA ASN A 183 -10.21 18.22 4.11
C ASN A 183 -9.59 19.53 4.59
N GLY A 184 -9.66 20.57 3.76
CA GLY A 184 -8.94 21.85 3.93
C GLY A 184 -9.34 22.70 5.14
N ASN A 185 -9.82 22.09 6.23
CA ASN A 185 -9.89 22.68 7.55
C ASN A 185 -9.00 21.85 8.47
N GLY A 186 -8.03 22.50 9.13
CA GLY A 186 -6.96 21.91 9.95
C GLY A 186 -7.39 21.12 11.21
N ASN A 187 -8.57 20.51 11.23
CA ASN A 187 -9.03 19.58 12.25
C ASN A 187 -9.26 18.21 11.60
N ASN A 188 -8.21 17.58 11.08
CA ASN A 188 -8.29 16.21 10.59
C ASN A 188 -7.63 15.27 11.59
N ASN A 189 -8.44 14.79 12.53
CA ASN A 189 -8.20 13.47 13.08
C ASN A 189 -8.27 12.53 11.88
N GLY A 190 -7.14 11.96 11.48
CA GLY A 190 -7.14 10.78 10.62
C GLY A 190 -8.17 9.77 11.16
N ASN A 191 -8.61 8.83 10.34
CA ASN A 191 -9.64 7.87 10.73
C ASN A 191 -9.07 6.81 11.71
N TYR A 192 -8.51 7.28 12.81
CA TYR A 192 -8.01 6.53 13.95
C TYR A 192 -9.20 5.88 14.66
N PRO A 193 -9.04 4.65 15.15
CA PRO A 193 -10.04 4.03 16.01
C PRO A 193 -10.38 4.93 17.20
N VAL A 194 -11.67 5.09 17.44
CA VAL A 194 -12.18 5.86 18.59
C VAL A 194 -12.41 4.92 19.76
N VAL A 195 -11.70 5.16 20.86
CA VAL A 195 -11.75 4.39 22.09
C VAL A 195 -12.63 5.11 23.11
N THR A 196 -13.59 4.38 23.70
CA THR A 196 -14.61 4.94 24.59
C THR A 196 -14.92 4.02 25.75
N GLY A 197 -15.31 4.57 26.90
CA GLY A 197 -15.66 3.83 28.11
C GLY A 197 -14.47 3.17 28.82
N PRO A 198 -14.72 2.28 29.79
CA PRO A 198 -13.66 1.67 30.59
C PRO A 198 -12.67 0.86 29.77
N ILE A 199 -11.39 1.20 29.92
CA ILE A 199 -10.28 0.53 29.25
C ILE A 199 -9.82 -0.64 30.10
N THR A 200 -9.77 -1.82 29.48
CA THR A 200 -9.40 -3.08 30.13
C THR A 200 -8.58 -3.92 29.15
N GLY A 201 -7.93 -4.98 29.61
CA GLY A 201 -7.24 -5.93 28.72
C GLY A 201 -8.15 -6.69 27.74
N SER A 202 -9.44 -6.33 27.65
CA SER A 202 -10.39 -6.83 26.67
C SER A 202 -10.81 -5.78 25.62
N THR A 203 -10.33 -4.55 25.74
CA THR A 203 -10.50 -3.49 24.74
C THR A 203 -9.75 -3.92 23.47
N PRO A 204 -10.41 -4.03 22.30
CA PRO A 204 -9.79 -4.53 21.08
C PRO A 204 -8.55 -3.78 20.62
N GLU A 205 -8.50 -2.49 20.92
CA GLU A 205 -7.45 -1.55 20.53
C GLU A 205 -6.27 -1.57 21.51
N ILE A 206 -6.44 -2.12 22.72
CA ILE A 206 -5.38 -2.30 23.71
C ILE A 206 -4.52 -3.49 23.31
N ASP A 207 -3.22 -3.26 23.18
CA ASP A 207 -2.23 -4.33 23.07
C ASP A 207 -1.94 -4.92 24.45
N GLU A 208 -1.55 -4.07 25.41
CA GLU A 208 -1.28 -4.46 26.78
C GLU A 208 -1.65 -3.39 27.83
N ILE A 209 -1.87 -3.85 29.07
CA ILE A 209 -1.98 -3.00 30.25
C ILE A 209 -0.89 -3.47 31.21
N ILE A 210 -0.02 -2.55 31.60
CA ILE A 210 1.14 -2.82 32.44
C ILE A 210 0.90 -2.16 33.79
N VAL A 211 1.15 -2.92 34.86
CA VAL A 211 1.24 -2.37 36.22
C VAL A 211 2.73 -2.24 36.52
N THR A 212 3.27 -1.02 36.54
CA THR A 212 4.73 -0.84 36.64
C THR A 212 5.33 -1.43 37.92
N GLY A 213 4.57 -1.46 39.02
CA GLY A 213 5.00 -2.10 40.27
C GLY A 213 5.17 -3.62 40.19
N ASP A 214 4.52 -4.29 39.23
CA ASP A 214 4.56 -5.75 39.05
C ASP A 214 5.36 -6.19 37.81
N ASP A 215 5.73 -5.26 36.93
CA ASP A 215 6.36 -5.56 35.65
C ASP A 215 7.89 -5.39 35.72
N PRO A 216 8.69 -6.44 35.43
CA PRO A 216 10.15 -6.37 35.54
C PRO A 216 10.82 -5.42 34.53
N ARG A 217 10.09 -4.91 33.52
CA ARG A 217 10.56 -3.82 32.64
C ARG A 217 10.68 -2.48 33.38
N PHE A 218 10.01 -2.35 34.52
CA PHE A 218 9.98 -1.17 35.37
C PHE A 218 10.59 -1.50 36.76
N PRO A 219 11.89 -1.85 36.83
CA PRO A 219 12.55 -2.42 38.02
C PRO A 219 12.76 -1.43 39.17
N GLU A 220 12.29 -0.19 39.06
CA GLU A 220 12.33 0.79 40.15
C GLU A 220 10.96 0.80 40.86
N PRO A 221 10.72 -0.09 41.85
CA PRO A 221 9.49 -0.06 42.63
C PRO A 221 9.47 1.23 43.46
N GLY A 222 8.65 2.20 43.06
CA GLY A 222 8.56 3.46 43.78
C GLY A 222 7.86 4.59 43.03
N ALA A 223 7.77 5.74 43.70
CA ALA A 223 7.03 6.93 43.29
C ALA A 223 7.63 7.71 42.10
N ARG A 224 8.47 7.11 41.25
CA ARG A 224 8.92 7.75 40.01
C ARG A 224 7.74 7.86 39.02
N ASN A 225 7.61 8.99 38.33
CA ASN A 225 6.72 9.13 37.16
C ASN A 225 7.54 8.68 35.95
N TYR A 226 7.00 7.79 35.13
CA TYR A 226 7.62 7.43 33.86
C TYR A 226 7.02 8.31 32.77
N ASP A 227 7.88 8.94 31.97
CA ASP A 227 7.51 9.78 30.83
C ASP A 227 7.53 8.97 29.52
N CYS A 228 7.30 9.66 28.40
CA CYS A 228 7.24 9.02 27.08
C CYS A 228 8.56 8.36 26.69
N ASP A 229 9.69 9.02 26.96
CA ASP A 229 11.04 8.49 26.75
C ASP A 229 11.26 7.19 27.56
N ASP A 230 10.86 7.16 28.84
CA ASP A 230 10.91 5.96 29.66
C ASP A 230 10.10 4.80 29.03
N TYR A 231 8.98 5.06 28.37
CA TYR A 231 8.20 4.02 27.69
C TYR A 231 8.85 3.54 26.39
N GLU A 232 9.52 4.40 25.63
CA GLU A 232 10.27 4.01 24.44
C GLU A 232 11.34 2.98 24.79
N ASP A 233 12.20 3.34 25.75
CA ASP A 233 13.31 2.53 26.24
C ASP A 233 12.85 1.15 26.73
N ARG A 234 11.72 1.11 27.44
CA ARG A 234 11.31 -0.08 28.21
C ARG A 234 10.38 -1.02 27.45
N LEU A 235 9.58 -0.50 26.51
CA LEU A 235 8.60 -1.32 25.80
C LEU A 235 9.20 -2.02 24.57
N THR A 236 10.40 -1.66 24.13
CA THR A 236 11.15 -2.29 23.01
C THR A 236 10.41 -2.33 21.67
N ARG A 237 9.24 -1.68 21.60
CA ARG A 237 8.35 -1.64 20.44
C ARG A 237 8.29 -0.26 19.79
N PHE A 238 8.89 0.73 20.44
CA PHE A 238 9.08 2.09 19.97
C PHE A 238 10.59 2.27 19.84
N GLU A 239 11.03 2.84 18.74
CA GLU A 239 12.39 3.32 18.57
C GLU A 239 12.51 4.71 19.23
N ASP A 240 13.73 5.13 19.57
CA ASP A 240 13.97 6.43 20.21
C ASP A 240 13.42 7.56 19.30
N GLY A 241 12.46 8.34 19.82
CA GLY A 241 11.77 9.41 19.10
C GLY A 241 10.51 9.00 18.32
N ASP A 242 9.95 7.81 18.56
CA ASP A 242 8.65 7.39 18.04
C ASP A 242 7.47 8.01 18.82
N LEU A 243 7.69 8.39 20.07
CA LEU A 243 6.74 8.93 21.02
C LEU A 243 7.09 10.38 21.37
N GLU A 244 6.09 11.24 21.28
CA GLU A 244 6.10 12.56 21.89
C GLU A 244 4.98 12.63 22.92
N GLY A 245 5.15 13.43 23.95
CA GLY A 245 4.11 13.67 24.94
C GLY A 245 4.62 14.37 26.19
N ASP A 246 3.70 15.07 26.83
CA ASP A 246 3.95 15.83 28.05
C ASP A 246 3.24 15.20 29.26
N GLU A 247 3.75 15.49 30.46
CA GLU A 247 3.02 15.29 31.72
C GLU A 247 1.83 16.26 31.75
N LEU A 248 0.65 15.79 31.37
CA LEU A 248 -0.50 16.67 31.12
C LEU A 248 -1.20 17.12 32.41
N PHE A 249 -1.27 16.26 33.42
CA PHE A 249 -2.00 16.59 34.65
C PHE A 249 -1.33 16.01 35.91
N GLY A 250 -0.82 16.90 36.76
CA GLY A 250 -0.46 16.58 38.14
C GLY A 250 -1.70 16.30 39.02
N GLY A 251 -1.55 16.08 40.33
CA GLY A 251 -2.65 15.61 41.19
C GLY A 251 -3.91 16.51 41.30
N ASP A 252 -3.85 17.77 40.87
CA ASP A 252 -4.84 18.82 41.15
C ASP A 252 -5.73 19.20 39.94
N PHE A 253 -6.20 18.23 39.15
CA PHE A 253 -7.13 18.47 38.03
C PHE A 253 -8.61 18.14 38.36
N SER A 254 -9.55 18.75 37.65
CA SER A 254 -10.99 18.58 37.79
C SER A 254 -11.65 18.17 36.47
N ALA A 255 -12.90 17.72 36.52
CA ALA A 255 -13.67 17.50 35.30
C ALA A 255 -13.92 18.84 34.58
N GLY A 256 -13.64 18.88 33.28
CA GLY A 256 -13.65 20.07 32.44
C GLY A 256 -12.27 20.68 32.19
N ASP A 257 -11.24 20.23 32.91
CA ASP A 257 -9.87 20.68 32.64
C ASP A 257 -9.40 20.17 31.28
N MET A 258 -8.63 21.00 30.59
CA MET A 258 -8.08 20.73 29.27
C MET A 258 -6.62 21.11 29.27
N GLU A 259 -5.78 20.22 28.73
CA GLU A 259 -4.37 20.50 28.48
C GLU A 259 -4.11 20.27 26.99
N THR A 260 -3.36 21.16 26.36
CA THR A 260 -2.98 21.02 24.94
C THR A 260 -1.48 20.85 24.88
N GLY A 261 -1.04 19.67 24.46
CA GLY A 261 0.36 19.34 24.21
C GLY A 261 0.56 18.87 22.78
N ASP A 262 1.67 18.19 22.52
CA ASP A 262 2.01 17.67 21.19
C ASP A 262 1.00 16.61 20.69
N CYS A 263 0.31 15.95 21.62
CA CYS A 263 -0.73 14.97 21.35
C CYS A 263 -2.13 15.57 21.12
N GLY A 264 -2.20 16.88 20.90
CA GLY A 264 -3.45 17.63 20.82
C GLY A 264 -4.01 18.02 22.19
N THR A 265 -5.27 18.44 22.21
CA THR A 265 -6.02 18.78 23.41
C THR A 265 -6.60 17.51 24.05
N ILE A 266 -6.18 17.24 25.28
CA ILE A 266 -6.79 16.24 26.16
C ILE A 266 -7.74 16.95 27.11
N THR A 267 -8.99 16.48 27.15
CA THR A 267 -10.05 16.98 28.04
C THR A 267 -10.37 15.94 29.10
N VAL A 268 -10.42 16.34 30.37
CA VAL A 268 -10.88 15.51 31.48
C VAL A 268 -12.40 15.55 31.54
N ASP A 269 -13.06 14.52 31.04
CA ASP A 269 -14.53 14.44 31.04
C ASP A 269 -15.10 14.15 32.44
N ALA A 270 -14.43 13.31 33.22
CA ALA A 270 -14.86 12.92 34.55
C ALA A 270 -13.70 12.38 35.41
N ARG A 271 -13.74 12.62 36.72
CA ARG A 271 -12.75 12.12 37.69
C ARG A 271 -13.43 11.50 38.92
N THR A 272 -12.89 10.40 39.41
CA THR A 272 -13.14 9.85 40.75
C THR A 272 -11.80 9.68 41.48
N SER A 273 -11.79 9.14 42.70
CA SER A 273 -10.53 8.89 43.40
C SER A 273 -9.61 7.98 42.59
N GLY A 274 -10.13 6.91 41.98
CA GLY A 274 -9.33 5.88 41.33
C GLY A 274 -9.45 5.81 39.82
N THR A 275 -10.28 6.65 39.21
CA THR A 275 -10.54 6.60 37.77
C THR A 275 -10.65 7.99 37.17
N VAL A 276 -10.27 8.11 35.90
CA VAL A 276 -10.39 9.33 35.10
C VAL A 276 -10.90 8.98 33.72
N THR A 277 -11.71 9.86 33.14
CA THR A 277 -12.26 9.74 31.79
C THR A 277 -11.72 10.88 30.95
N PHE A 278 -11.14 10.56 29.79
CA PHE A 278 -10.61 11.55 28.86
C PHE A 278 -11.29 11.50 27.50
N SER A 279 -11.25 12.65 26.85
CA SER A 279 -11.38 12.79 25.42
C SER A 279 -10.13 13.44 24.84
N SER A 280 -9.75 13.08 23.63
CA SER A 280 -8.63 13.67 22.90
C SER A 280 -9.11 14.16 21.55
N ASP A 281 -8.58 15.28 21.07
CA ASP A 281 -8.70 15.62 19.65
C ASP A 281 -7.51 15.10 18.83
N GLY A 282 -6.35 14.85 19.44
CA GLY A 282 -5.23 14.18 18.79
C GLY A 282 -5.19 12.66 19.02
N PRO A 283 -4.45 11.93 18.16
CA PRO A 283 -4.23 10.49 18.32
C PRO A 283 -3.29 10.20 19.49
N VAL A 284 -3.65 9.21 20.31
CA VAL A 284 -2.91 8.78 21.50
C VAL A 284 -2.45 7.34 21.34
N LEU A 285 -1.25 7.02 21.80
CA LEU A 285 -0.66 5.67 21.72
C LEU A 285 -0.40 5.05 23.09
N ILE A 286 -0.09 5.87 24.09
CA ILE A 286 0.07 5.46 25.49
C ILE A 286 -0.71 6.42 26.39
N VAL A 287 -1.41 5.85 27.36
CA VAL A 287 -1.94 6.60 28.51
C VAL A 287 -1.40 5.96 29.77
N SER A 288 -0.76 6.73 30.64
CA SER A 288 -0.29 6.27 31.94
C SER A 288 -1.06 6.95 33.06
N ILE A 289 -1.57 6.17 34.01
CA ILE A 289 -2.36 6.66 35.14
C ILE A 289 -1.76 6.19 36.45
N LYS A 290 -1.19 7.15 37.17
CA LYS A 290 -0.57 6.91 38.47
C LYS A 290 -1.53 7.16 39.62
N GLY A 291 -1.54 6.24 40.58
CA GLY A 291 -2.32 6.38 41.80
C GLY A 291 -1.62 5.80 43.02
N GLY A 292 -1.19 6.69 43.91
CA GLY A 292 -0.54 6.35 45.18
C GLY A 292 0.80 5.62 45.01
N ASN A 293 1.10 4.68 45.90
CA ASN A 293 2.45 4.09 46.05
C ASN A 293 2.68 2.78 45.28
N GLU A 294 1.68 2.28 44.56
CA GLU A 294 1.73 0.96 43.90
C GLU A 294 2.09 1.06 42.40
N GLY A 295 2.64 2.20 41.99
CA GLY A 295 3.01 2.49 40.61
C GLY A 295 1.86 3.05 39.78
N GLU A 296 1.91 2.81 38.48
CA GLU A 296 0.95 3.31 37.49
C GLU A 296 0.43 2.18 36.61
N ASN A 297 -0.78 2.38 36.07
CA ASN A 297 -1.28 1.56 34.99
C ASN A 297 -0.92 2.23 33.67
N VAL A 298 -0.09 1.58 32.87
CA VAL A 298 0.27 2.01 31.50
C VAL A 298 -0.61 1.26 30.51
N TYR A 299 -1.39 2.00 29.73
CA TYR A 299 -2.30 1.48 28.72
C TYR A 299 -1.67 1.72 27.34
N VAL A 300 -1.23 0.63 26.70
CA VAL A 300 -0.52 0.70 25.41
C VAL A 300 -1.47 0.24 24.30
N PHE A 301 -1.69 1.10 23.30
CA PHE A 301 -2.56 0.79 22.15
C PHE A 301 -1.78 0.09 21.01
N GLU A 302 -2.45 -0.77 20.25
CA GLU A 302 -1.84 -1.44 19.08
C GLU A 302 -1.59 -0.45 17.94
N GLU A 303 -2.48 0.55 17.78
CA GLU A 303 -2.42 1.64 16.80
C GLU A 303 -2.88 2.95 17.47
N PRO A 304 -2.54 4.15 16.93
CA PRO A 304 -2.97 5.40 17.55
C PRO A 304 -4.50 5.53 17.58
N VAL A 305 -5.06 6.00 18.70
CA VAL A 305 -6.51 6.06 18.96
C VAL A 305 -6.96 7.48 19.30
N ILE A 306 -8.20 7.82 18.97
CA ILE A 306 -8.86 9.01 19.53
C ILE A 306 -9.62 8.59 20.78
N LEU A 307 -9.42 9.31 21.88
CA LEU A 307 -10.18 9.10 23.11
C LEU A 307 -11.51 9.89 23.02
N ASP A 308 -12.63 9.22 23.26
CA ASP A 308 -13.97 9.84 23.32
C ASP A 308 -14.71 9.30 24.54
N GLY A 309 -14.42 9.91 25.69
CA GLY A 309 -14.90 9.44 26.99
C GLY A 309 -14.31 8.08 27.39
N ALA A 310 -13.01 7.88 27.17
CA ALA A 310 -12.28 6.68 27.58
C ALA A 310 -11.92 6.74 29.07
N THR A 311 -12.31 5.72 29.85
CA THR A 311 -12.10 5.69 31.30
C THR A 311 -10.94 4.77 31.67
N PHE A 312 -9.97 5.33 32.40
CA PHE A 312 -8.78 4.64 32.89
C PHE A 312 -8.81 4.58 34.41
N SER A 313 -8.13 3.59 34.99
CA SER A 313 -8.05 3.38 36.44
C SER A 313 -6.61 3.31 36.93
N THR A 314 -6.38 3.69 38.18
CA THR A 314 -5.14 3.42 38.91
C THR A 314 -5.04 1.95 39.31
N PRO A 315 -3.84 1.41 39.62
CA PRO A 315 -3.69 0.00 40.02
C PRO A 315 -4.57 -0.40 41.21
N THR A 316 -4.73 0.52 42.16
CA THR A 316 -5.36 0.28 43.48
C THR A 316 -6.71 0.94 43.68
N GLY A 317 -7.13 1.80 42.76
CA GLY A 317 -8.26 2.70 42.96
C GLY A 317 -7.97 3.89 43.90
N GLN A 318 -6.70 4.09 44.29
CA GLN A 318 -6.26 5.28 45.02
C GLN A 318 -6.30 6.54 44.15
N GLY A 319 -6.30 7.70 44.82
CA GLY A 319 -6.20 9.05 44.26
C GLY A 319 -5.22 9.13 43.09
N ILE A 320 -5.69 9.59 41.93
CA ILE A 320 -4.83 9.86 40.78
C ILE A 320 -3.87 10.99 41.13
N SER A 321 -2.57 10.75 41.02
CA SER A 321 -1.52 11.74 41.29
C SER A 321 -0.83 12.26 40.04
N ASN A 322 -0.83 11.47 38.96
CA ASN A 322 -0.26 11.87 37.68
C ASN A 322 -0.95 11.20 36.51
N ILE A 323 -0.97 11.89 35.37
CA ILE A 323 -1.44 11.39 34.07
C ILE A 323 -0.44 11.80 33.00
N ASP A 324 0.06 10.82 32.26
CA ASP A 324 0.93 11.02 31.12
C ASP A 324 0.25 10.46 29.86
N VAL A 325 0.36 11.18 28.75
CA VAL A 325 -0.22 10.79 27.47
C VAL A 325 0.84 10.93 26.39
N CYS A 326 1.16 9.82 25.72
CA CYS A 326 2.11 9.81 24.62
C CYS A 326 1.39 9.52 23.31
N CYS A 327 1.80 10.21 22.25
CA CYS A 327 1.33 10.08 20.89
C CYS A 327 2.49 9.74 19.97
N ALA A 328 2.19 9.23 18.78
CA ALA A 328 3.21 9.04 17.78
C ALA A 328 3.69 10.42 17.30
N VAL A 329 5.00 10.61 17.14
CA VAL A 329 5.56 11.82 16.53
C VAL A 329 4.94 12.00 15.16
N ASN A 330 4.14 13.04 15.00
CA ASN A 330 3.66 13.41 13.68
C ASN A 330 4.90 13.92 12.95
N GLY A 331 5.39 13.19 11.93
CA GLY A 331 6.56 13.56 11.12
C GLY A 331 6.49 14.93 10.39
N ASN A 332 5.54 15.78 10.78
CA ASN A 332 5.41 17.19 10.43
C ASN A 332 6.08 18.14 11.43
N GLY A 333 6.93 17.65 12.34
CA GLY A 333 7.74 18.50 13.21
C GLY A 333 8.46 19.58 12.41
N ASN A 334 7.98 20.82 12.55
CA ASN A 334 8.55 22.03 11.99
C ASN A 334 9.80 22.37 12.82
N GLY A 335 10.81 21.50 12.73
CA GLY A 335 12.05 21.58 13.49
C GLY A 335 12.83 22.81 13.05
N GLY A 336 13.01 23.73 13.99
CA GLY A 336 13.85 24.90 13.83
C GLY A 336 15.24 24.52 13.32
N ASN A 337 15.64 25.23 12.27
CA ASN A 337 16.99 25.44 11.75
C ASN A 337 18.15 24.86 12.61
N GLY A 338 18.57 23.62 12.30
CA GLY A 338 19.81 23.09 12.86
C GLY A 338 19.96 21.57 12.80
N GLY A 339 20.34 21.02 11.65
CA GLY A 339 20.88 19.66 11.58
C GLY A 339 20.45 18.88 10.35
N ASN A 340 21.31 18.88 9.32
CA ASN A 340 21.24 17.93 8.22
C ASN A 340 21.37 16.49 8.76
N GLY A 341 20.36 15.63 8.55
CA GLY A 341 20.53 14.19 8.74
C GLY A 341 19.25 13.37 8.95
N GLY A 342 18.66 12.88 7.86
CA GLY A 342 18.14 11.50 7.79
C GLY A 342 16.70 11.21 8.23
N ASN A 343 15.87 10.87 7.23
CA ASN A 343 14.79 9.88 7.27
C ASN A 343 13.60 10.12 8.23
N GLY A 344 12.72 11.05 7.86
CA GLY A 344 11.32 10.97 8.29
C GLY A 344 10.66 9.78 7.59
N HIS A 345 10.45 8.69 8.32
CA HIS A 345 9.70 7.52 7.87
C HIS A 345 8.24 7.91 7.63
N ASP A 346 7.83 7.99 6.36
CA ASP A 346 6.43 7.76 6.06
C ASP A 346 6.16 6.25 6.20
N ASN A 347 5.02 5.87 6.79
CA ASN A 347 4.56 4.48 6.88
C ASN A 347 4.16 3.91 5.50
N ARG A 348 4.89 4.27 4.43
CA ARG A 348 4.71 3.84 3.05
C ARG A 348 5.84 2.88 2.72
N GLY A 349 5.51 1.68 2.23
CA GLY A 349 6.53 0.64 2.09
C GLY A 349 6.97 0.04 3.44
N ASP A 350 6.18 0.20 4.50
CA ASP A 350 6.46 -0.42 5.81
C ASP A 350 6.31 -1.95 5.77
N ASN A 351 5.78 -2.49 4.66
CA ASN A 351 5.55 -3.90 4.44
C ASN A 351 4.61 -4.53 5.49
N VAL A 352 3.72 -3.73 6.09
CA VAL A 352 2.75 -4.16 7.09
C VAL A 352 1.34 -3.86 6.61
N TYR A 353 0.44 -4.85 6.73
CA TYR A 353 -0.94 -4.62 6.30
C TYR A 353 -1.60 -3.45 7.03
N GLN A 354 -2.10 -2.49 6.28
CA GLN A 354 -2.92 -1.39 6.77
C GLN A 354 -4.39 -1.56 6.34
N GLN A 355 -5.34 -1.16 7.19
CA GLN A 355 -6.77 -1.47 6.96
C GLN A 355 -7.39 -0.86 5.69
N TYR A 356 -6.74 0.14 5.09
CA TYR A 356 -7.14 0.80 3.86
C TYR A 356 -6.49 0.19 2.61
N GLU A 357 -5.49 -0.67 2.78
CA GLU A 357 -4.82 -1.30 1.65
C GLU A 357 -5.78 -2.20 0.85
N PRO A 358 -5.60 -2.23 -0.48
CA PRO A 358 -6.38 -3.08 -1.35
C PRO A 358 -6.22 -4.55 -0.99
N ILE A 359 -7.35 -5.25 -0.86
CA ILE A 359 -7.38 -6.70 -0.64
C ILE A 359 -7.66 -7.39 -1.97
N ILE A 360 -6.63 -8.04 -2.53
CA ILE A 360 -6.69 -8.84 -3.75
C ILE A 360 -7.55 -10.10 -3.51
N ALA A 361 -7.32 -10.79 -2.38
CA ALA A 361 -8.07 -12.00 -2.05
C ALA A 361 -8.16 -12.23 -0.55
N GLN A 362 -9.38 -12.35 -0.01
CA GLN A 362 -9.59 -12.71 1.39
C GLN A 362 -10.60 -13.85 1.56
N GLY A 363 -10.40 -14.65 2.60
CA GLY A 363 -11.38 -15.67 3.00
C GLY A 363 -10.78 -16.77 3.87
N SER A 364 -11.30 -17.98 3.73
CA SER A 364 -10.60 -19.16 4.25
C SER A 364 -9.29 -19.35 3.49
N LEU A 365 -8.25 -19.84 4.15
CA LEU A 365 -6.95 -20.14 3.55
C LEU A 365 -7.08 -20.97 2.26
N LYS A 366 -7.95 -22.00 2.24
CA LYS A 366 -8.27 -22.79 1.04
C LYS A 366 -8.79 -21.97 -0.14
N LYS A 367 -9.64 -20.97 0.13
CA LYS A 367 -10.26 -20.13 -0.93
C LYS A 367 -9.21 -19.21 -1.53
N VAL A 368 -8.38 -18.59 -0.69
CA VAL A 368 -7.29 -17.69 -1.11
C VAL A 368 -6.25 -18.47 -1.91
N LEU A 369 -5.73 -19.58 -1.38
CA LEU A 369 -4.77 -20.44 -2.10
C LEU A 369 -5.34 -20.99 -3.42
N ARG A 370 -6.64 -21.30 -3.48
CA ARG A 370 -7.28 -21.72 -4.74
C ARG A 370 -7.35 -20.58 -5.77
N LYS A 371 -7.55 -19.33 -5.34
CA LYS A 371 -7.48 -18.16 -6.23
C LYS A 371 -6.04 -17.97 -6.71
N LEU A 372 -5.08 -17.92 -5.80
CA LEU A 372 -3.66 -17.79 -6.13
C LEU A 372 -3.17 -18.92 -7.03
N LYS A 373 -3.62 -20.17 -6.87
CA LYS A 373 -3.22 -21.28 -7.76
C LYS A 373 -3.66 -21.08 -9.22
N LYS A 374 -4.71 -20.29 -9.48
CA LYS A 374 -5.11 -19.92 -10.84
C LYS A 374 -4.22 -18.80 -11.43
N GLY A 375 -3.41 -18.17 -10.59
CA GLY A 375 -2.73 -16.92 -10.89
C GLY A 375 -3.69 -15.75 -10.73
N ILE A 376 -3.22 -14.69 -10.08
CA ILE A 376 -3.91 -13.41 -9.96
C ILE A 376 -3.02 -12.37 -10.61
N HIS A 377 -3.58 -11.56 -11.50
CA HIS A 377 -2.87 -10.42 -12.06
C HIS A 377 -2.69 -9.39 -10.94
N ILE A 378 -1.45 -9.00 -10.73
CA ILE A 378 -1.14 -7.83 -9.93
C ILE A 378 -1.30 -6.69 -10.92
N SER A 379 -2.48 -6.07 -10.95
CA SER A 379 -2.57 -4.77 -11.59
C SER A 379 -1.66 -3.85 -10.79
N GLY A 380 -0.73 -3.17 -11.45
CA GLY A 380 -0.18 -1.96 -10.85
C GLY A 380 -1.36 -1.10 -10.41
N ASP A 381 -1.18 -0.43 -9.28
CA ASP A 381 -2.20 0.28 -8.53
C ASP A 381 -3.41 0.67 -9.39
N PRO A 382 -4.54 -0.08 -9.35
CA PRO A 382 -5.63 0.15 -10.26
C PRO A 382 -6.33 1.42 -9.80
N TYR A 383 -5.68 2.59 -9.98
CA TYR A 383 -5.92 3.84 -9.31
C TYR A 383 -6.98 3.58 -8.25
N VAL A 384 -6.57 3.13 -7.07
CA VAL A 384 -7.45 3.35 -5.92
C VAL A 384 -7.36 4.85 -5.70
N ALA A 385 -7.92 5.59 -6.66
CA ALA A 385 -8.18 6.99 -6.68
C ALA A 385 -8.49 7.31 -5.24
N SER A 386 -7.72 8.24 -4.68
CA SER A 386 -7.95 8.82 -3.38
C SER A 386 -9.46 8.92 -3.21
N PRO A 387 -10.01 8.61 -2.02
CA PRO A 387 -11.43 8.39 -1.84
C PRO A 387 -12.25 9.48 -2.56
N PHE A 388 -12.74 9.14 -3.75
CA PHE A 388 -13.50 10.02 -4.65
C PHE A 388 -12.70 11.06 -5.49
N ASP A 389 -11.52 10.73 -6.02
CA ASP A 389 -10.96 11.54 -7.11
C ASP A 389 -11.91 11.54 -8.30
N ARG A 390 -11.95 12.69 -9.00
CA ARG A 390 -12.88 13.02 -10.08
C ARG A 390 -12.90 12.03 -11.25
N GLU A 391 -11.97 11.08 -11.32
CA GLU A 391 -11.75 10.20 -12.47
C GLU A 391 -12.38 8.81 -12.33
N GLY A 392 -12.78 8.38 -11.13
CA GLY A 392 -13.45 7.09 -10.94
C GLY A 392 -14.92 7.11 -11.33
N ILE A 393 -15.40 6.10 -12.07
CA ILE A 393 -16.83 5.98 -12.41
C ILE A 393 -17.67 5.76 -11.14
N HIS A 394 -18.51 6.75 -10.80
CA HIS A 394 -19.39 6.71 -9.64
C HIS A 394 -20.83 6.43 -10.05
N TYR A 395 -21.43 5.44 -9.40
CA TYR A 395 -22.84 5.11 -9.56
C TYR A 395 -23.63 5.77 -8.43
N TYR A 396 -24.46 6.75 -8.79
CA TYR A 396 -25.28 7.48 -7.85
C TYR A 396 -26.72 6.95 -7.86
N ALA A 397 -27.24 6.65 -6.67
CA ALA A 397 -28.64 6.32 -6.49
C ALA A 397 -29.46 7.62 -6.40
N TYR A 398 -29.76 8.23 -7.54
CA TYR A 398 -30.72 9.33 -7.60
C TYR A 398 -32.16 8.81 -7.70
N PRO A 399 -33.13 9.48 -7.06
CA PRO A 399 -34.54 9.21 -7.28
C PRO A 399 -34.89 9.39 -8.76
N ARG A 400 -35.71 8.49 -9.30
CA ARG A 400 -36.03 8.41 -10.73
C ARG A 400 -36.94 9.55 -11.23
N GLU A 401 -37.46 10.36 -10.33
CA GLU A 401 -38.49 11.37 -10.61
C GLU A 401 -37.86 12.79 -10.51
N ASN A 402 -37.81 13.52 -11.65
CA ASN A 402 -37.45 14.95 -11.82
C ASN A 402 -35.98 15.38 -12.05
N THR A 403 -35.23 14.76 -12.95
CA THR A 403 -33.95 15.34 -13.44
C THR A 403 -34.05 16.10 -14.77
N SER A 404 -35.19 16.10 -15.47
CA SER A 404 -35.30 16.75 -16.78
C SER A 404 -35.38 18.29 -16.74
N GLU A 405 -35.59 18.91 -15.57
CA GLU A 405 -35.81 20.37 -15.46
C GLU A 405 -34.96 21.06 -14.38
N MET A 406 -34.08 20.32 -13.68
CA MET A 406 -33.32 20.89 -12.57
C MET A 406 -31.92 21.28 -13.06
N GLU A 407 -31.67 22.60 -13.21
CA GLU A 407 -30.32 23.14 -13.33
C GLU A 407 -29.45 22.52 -12.24
N THR A 408 -28.32 21.92 -12.64
CA THR A 408 -27.43 21.11 -11.79
C THR A 408 -27.23 21.76 -10.41
N PRO A 409 -27.76 21.18 -9.32
CA PRO A 409 -27.48 21.70 -7.99
C PRO A 409 -25.98 21.59 -7.70
N PRO A 410 -25.38 22.55 -6.97
CA PRO A 410 -23.95 22.53 -6.69
C PRO A 410 -23.57 21.22 -5.99
N ALA A 411 -22.53 20.56 -6.53
CA ALA A 411 -22.08 19.23 -6.13
C ALA A 411 -21.70 19.10 -4.63
N GLU A 412 -21.61 20.23 -3.92
CA GLU A 412 -21.20 20.32 -2.51
C GLU A 412 -22.35 20.09 -1.52
N MET A 413 -23.63 20.11 -1.93
CA MET A 413 -24.77 20.18 -0.99
C MET A 413 -25.47 18.84 -0.70
N TYR A 414 -25.19 17.78 -1.47
CA TYR A 414 -25.73 16.43 -1.23
C TYR A 414 -24.56 15.46 -1.18
N ASP A 415 -24.43 14.64 -0.11
CA ASP A 415 -23.49 13.50 -0.03
C ASP A 415 -23.98 12.41 -1.01
N PRO A 416 -23.60 12.48 -2.30
CA PRO A 416 -24.35 11.83 -3.36
C PRO A 416 -23.80 10.41 -3.46
N GLY A 417 -24.66 9.40 -3.29
CA GLY A 417 -24.32 8.02 -3.63
C GLY A 417 -24.58 6.98 -2.55
N TRP A 418 -25.13 7.34 -1.39
CA TRP A 418 -25.63 6.35 -0.45
C TRP A 418 -27.02 5.87 -0.84
N ILE A 419 -27.17 4.55 -0.99
CA ILE A 419 -28.48 3.89 -0.90
C ILE A 419 -28.80 3.77 0.59
N THR A 420 -29.82 4.47 1.05
CA THR A 420 -30.28 4.56 2.45
C THR A 420 -31.68 3.95 2.59
N ASP A 421 -32.29 4.09 3.78
CA ASP A 421 -33.70 3.72 3.96
C ASP A 421 -34.65 4.58 3.10
N ASP A 422 -34.21 5.73 2.59
CA ASP A 422 -35.05 6.74 1.94
C ASP A 422 -35.13 6.59 0.41
N ASN A 423 -34.17 5.91 -0.22
CA ASN A 423 -34.09 5.73 -1.68
C ASN A 423 -33.83 4.27 -2.11
N VAL A 424 -33.86 3.31 -1.17
CA VAL A 424 -33.60 1.90 -1.52
C VAL A 424 -34.66 1.32 -2.45
N ASP A 425 -35.91 1.75 -2.33
CA ASP A 425 -37.00 1.29 -3.20
C ASP A 425 -36.84 1.75 -4.65
N ASP A 426 -36.21 2.90 -4.90
CA ASP A 426 -35.86 3.36 -6.25
C ASP A 426 -34.80 2.46 -6.91
N CYS A 427 -33.94 1.85 -6.09
CA CYS A 427 -32.85 1.00 -6.55
C CYS A 427 -33.23 -0.47 -6.64
N VAL A 428 -34.38 -0.93 -6.14
CA VAL A 428 -34.69 -2.36 -6.11
C VAL A 428 -35.49 -2.79 -7.33
N ASP A 429 -34.94 -3.75 -8.06
CA ASP A 429 -35.61 -4.41 -9.17
C ASP A 429 -36.49 -5.57 -8.65
N GLU A 430 -37.69 -5.73 -9.22
CA GLU A 430 -38.68 -6.79 -8.98
C GLU A 430 -39.31 -6.89 -7.56
N LYS A 431 -38.58 -6.60 -6.49
CA LYS A 431 -39.06 -6.76 -5.09
C LYS A 431 -39.24 -5.41 -4.40
N LYS A 432 -40.37 -5.21 -3.71
CA LYS A 432 -40.58 -4.01 -2.89
C LYS A 432 -39.76 -4.07 -1.59
N VAL A 433 -38.60 -3.43 -1.56
CA VAL A 433 -37.81 -3.21 -0.35
C VAL A 433 -37.95 -1.75 0.06
N LYS A 434 -38.77 -1.47 1.08
CA LYS A 434 -39.02 -0.10 1.54
C LYS A 434 -37.92 0.51 2.41
N LYS A 435 -37.07 -0.33 2.99
CA LYS A 435 -36.02 0.04 3.98
C LYS A 435 -34.90 -1.00 3.88
N LEU A 436 -33.65 -0.60 4.09
CA LEU A 436 -32.49 -1.51 4.12
C LEU A 436 -32.64 -2.59 5.17
N LYS A 437 -33.34 -2.31 6.28
CA LYS A 437 -33.64 -3.32 7.31
C LYS A 437 -34.51 -4.47 6.80
N HIS A 438 -35.20 -4.29 5.67
CA HIS A 438 -36.01 -5.29 4.97
C HIS A 438 -35.28 -5.91 3.76
N LEU A 439 -33.98 -5.63 3.59
CA LEU A 439 -33.19 -6.32 2.58
C LEU A 439 -33.16 -7.82 2.89
N ASP A 440 -33.51 -8.64 1.89
CA ASP A 440 -33.60 -10.09 2.00
C ASP A 440 -32.82 -10.79 0.87
N ASP A 441 -32.69 -12.11 0.99
CA ASP A 441 -31.99 -12.94 0.01
C ASP A 441 -32.69 -12.87 -1.37
N GLY A 442 -31.87 -12.82 -2.41
CA GLY A 442 -32.30 -12.74 -3.81
C GLY A 442 -32.83 -11.36 -4.23
N VAL A 443 -32.67 -10.31 -3.41
CA VAL A 443 -32.93 -8.93 -3.86
C VAL A 443 -31.89 -8.54 -4.92
N LYS A 444 -32.33 -7.82 -5.95
CA LYS A 444 -31.48 -7.27 -7.01
C LYS A 444 -31.56 -5.73 -6.91
N LEU A 445 -30.44 -5.10 -6.57
CA LEU A 445 -30.32 -3.65 -6.53
C LEU A 445 -29.76 -3.19 -7.87
N CYS A 446 -30.49 -2.40 -8.65
CA CYS A 446 -29.97 -1.83 -9.88
C CYS A 446 -29.98 -0.30 -9.84
N ILE A 447 -28.85 0.29 -10.23
CA ILE A 447 -28.60 1.72 -10.25
C ILE A 447 -28.32 2.10 -11.70
N ASP A 448 -29.11 3.00 -12.25
CA ASP A 448 -28.83 3.56 -13.57
C ASP A 448 -27.58 4.44 -13.47
N GLY A 449 -26.62 4.23 -14.37
CA GLY A 449 -25.36 4.95 -14.32
C GLY A 449 -25.56 6.40 -14.77
N THR A 450 -25.60 7.32 -13.81
CA THR A 450 -25.64 8.76 -14.06
C THR A 450 -24.26 9.34 -13.78
N GLY A 451 -23.34 9.24 -14.75
CA GLY A 451 -21.99 9.77 -14.58
C GLY A 451 -21.55 10.51 -15.83
N TYR A 452 -20.97 11.69 -15.62
CA TYR A 452 -20.08 12.31 -16.58
C TYR A 452 -18.77 11.51 -16.52
N VAL A 453 -18.49 10.71 -17.55
CA VAL A 453 -17.10 10.30 -17.77
C VAL A 453 -16.37 11.61 -18.10
N ALA A 454 -15.29 11.95 -17.40
CA ALA A 454 -14.53 13.19 -17.61
C ALA A 454 -13.95 13.34 -19.04
N ARG A 455 -14.22 12.38 -19.93
CA ARG A 455 -13.87 12.37 -21.33
C ARG A 455 -15.15 12.53 -22.16
N ASN A 456 -15.50 13.78 -22.51
CA ASN A 456 -16.33 14.32 -23.62
C ASN A 456 -17.30 13.45 -24.46
N GLU A 457 -17.71 12.25 -24.05
CA GLU A 457 -18.63 11.39 -24.76
C GLU A 457 -19.90 11.23 -23.93
N GLU A 458 -21.04 11.68 -24.47
CA GLU A 458 -22.39 11.58 -23.89
C GLU A 458 -22.91 10.12 -23.78
N LYS A 459 -22.04 9.13 -23.61
CA LYS A 459 -22.47 7.73 -23.52
C LYS A 459 -23.00 7.46 -22.11
N PRO A 460 -24.26 7.02 -21.98
CA PRO A 460 -24.81 6.63 -20.69
C PRO A 460 -24.01 5.44 -20.14
N LEU A 461 -23.62 5.52 -18.86
CA LEU A 461 -22.92 4.45 -18.18
C LEU A 461 -23.78 3.18 -18.11
N PRO A 462 -23.17 1.98 -18.19
CA PRO A 462 -23.92 0.73 -18.14
C PRO A 462 -24.63 0.57 -16.78
N LYS A 463 -25.88 0.13 -16.77
CA LYS A 463 -26.64 -0.07 -15.52
C LYS A 463 -25.91 -1.03 -14.56
N LEU A 464 -25.59 -0.60 -13.34
CA LEU A 464 -25.03 -1.46 -12.30
C LEU A 464 -26.15 -2.25 -11.62
N CYS A 465 -26.04 -3.57 -11.54
CA CYS A 465 -26.98 -4.47 -10.89
C CYS A 465 -26.29 -5.45 -9.93
N ILE A 466 -26.65 -5.37 -8.66
CA ILE A 466 -26.09 -6.13 -7.54
C ILE A 466 -27.13 -7.08 -6.97
N TYR A 467 -26.88 -8.36 -7.15
CA TYR A 467 -27.66 -9.47 -6.63
C TYR A 467 -27.23 -9.84 -5.22
N ILE A 468 -28.08 -9.57 -4.24
CA ILE A 468 -27.90 -9.94 -2.84
C ILE A 468 -28.14 -11.44 -2.67
N LYS A 469 -27.07 -12.23 -2.78
CA LYS A 469 -27.13 -13.70 -2.66
C LYS A 469 -27.55 -14.17 -1.28
N LYS A 470 -27.07 -13.49 -0.23
CA LYS A 470 -27.38 -13.83 1.15
C LYS A 470 -27.19 -12.65 2.08
N VAL A 471 -28.23 -12.24 2.77
CA VAL A 471 -28.18 -11.24 3.83
C VAL A 471 -27.57 -11.86 5.08
N ILE A 472 -26.59 -11.15 5.64
CA ILE A 472 -25.95 -11.53 6.89
C ILE A 472 -26.69 -10.80 8.00
N LYS A 473 -27.51 -11.54 8.75
CA LYS A 473 -28.35 -10.99 9.81
C LYS A 473 -27.61 -11.00 11.15
N GLY A 474 -27.72 -9.90 11.89
CA GLY A 474 -27.28 -9.81 13.28
C GLY A 474 -28.24 -10.53 14.23
N LYS A 475 -27.95 -10.48 15.54
CA LYS A 475 -28.76 -11.18 16.57
C LYS A 475 -30.24 -10.79 16.64
N LYS A 476 -30.63 -9.61 16.16
CA LYS A 476 -32.03 -9.15 16.12
C LYS A 476 -32.68 -9.40 14.74
N GLY A 477 -32.10 -10.26 13.90
CA GLY A 477 -32.56 -10.50 12.53
C GLY A 477 -32.27 -9.35 11.55
N LYS A 478 -31.75 -8.21 12.01
CA LYS A 478 -31.46 -7.04 11.16
C LYS A 478 -30.23 -7.27 10.27
N PRO A 479 -30.21 -6.82 9.01
CA PRO A 479 -29.06 -6.91 8.12
C PRO A 479 -27.82 -6.18 8.67
N VAL A 480 -26.68 -6.87 8.76
CA VAL A 480 -25.37 -6.30 9.16
C VAL A 480 -24.29 -6.50 8.09
N GLY A 481 -24.69 -6.98 6.93
CA GLY A 481 -23.88 -7.19 5.74
C GLY A 481 -24.60 -8.07 4.75
N PHE A 482 -23.97 -8.38 3.64
CA PHE A 482 -24.52 -9.28 2.63
C PHE A 482 -23.42 -9.93 1.79
N LYS A 483 -23.73 -11.11 1.25
CA LYS A 483 -23.03 -11.69 0.11
C LYS A 483 -23.68 -11.18 -1.16
N TRP A 484 -22.87 -10.74 -2.11
CA TRP A 484 -23.34 -10.11 -3.33
C TRP A 484 -22.71 -10.75 -4.57
N LYS A 485 -23.37 -10.57 -5.71
CA LYS A 485 -22.85 -10.77 -7.07
C LYS A 485 -23.25 -9.54 -7.89
N SER A 486 -22.39 -9.03 -8.75
CA SER A 486 -22.63 -7.86 -9.60
C SER A 486 -22.54 -8.25 -11.08
N ASN A 487 -23.18 -7.48 -11.96
CA ASN A 487 -22.97 -7.56 -13.41
C ASN A 487 -21.72 -6.79 -13.87
N LEU A 488 -21.31 -5.76 -13.12
CA LEU A 488 -20.09 -5.00 -13.34
C LEU A 488 -19.07 -5.28 -12.22
N PRO A 489 -17.76 -5.24 -12.50
CA PRO A 489 -16.72 -5.41 -11.48
C PRO A 489 -16.79 -4.28 -10.45
N LEU A 490 -16.85 -4.62 -9.16
CA LEU A 490 -16.83 -3.62 -8.08
C LEU A 490 -15.44 -3.48 -7.50
N CYS A 491 -15.01 -2.22 -7.34
CA CYS A 491 -13.74 -1.85 -6.70
C CYS A 491 -13.93 -1.57 -5.21
N ARG A 492 -15.14 -1.17 -4.79
CA ARG A 492 -15.41 -0.87 -3.38
C ARG A 492 -16.89 -0.95 -3.02
N ILE A 493 -17.15 -1.29 -1.76
CA ILE A 493 -18.46 -1.17 -1.13
C ILE A 493 -18.29 -0.50 0.23
N LYS A 494 -18.83 0.71 0.37
CA LYS A 494 -18.92 1.39 1.67
C LYS A 494 -20.23 0.98 2.34
N LEU A 495 -20.15 0.56 3.61
CA LEU A 495 -21.32 0.22 4.43
C LEU A 495 -21.39 1.14 5.65
N ARG A 496 -22.51 1.84 5.81
CA ARG A 496 -22.81 2.70 6.94
C ARG A 496 -23.67 1.96 7.97
N SER A 497 -23.45 2.21 9.26
CA SER A 497 -24.17 1.55 10.36
C SER A 497 -24.51 2.51 11.51
N GLY A 498 -25.34 3.51 11.24
CA GLY A 498 -25.48 4.69 12.09
C GLY A 498 -24.49 5.77 11.62
N GLU A 499 -23.69 6.31 12.53
CA GLU A 499 -22.71 7.36 12.20
C GLU A 499 -21.40 6.82 11.61
N HIS A 500 -21.10 5.53 11.80
CA HIS A 500 -19.82 5.00 11.32
C HIS A 500 -19.97 4.34 9.96
N THR A 501 -18.93 4.49 9.15
CA THR A 501 -18.78 3.89 7.84
C THR A 501 -17.66 2.86 7.88
N LYS A 502 -17.79 1.80 7.09
CA LYS A 502 -16.69 0.86 6.82
C LYS A 502 -16.56 0.70 5.31
N LEU A 503 -15.39 1.04 4.81
CA LEU A 503 -14.99 0.74 3.44
C LEU A 503 -14.60 -0.74 3.34
N ASN A 504 -15.16 -1.42 2.35
CA ASN A 504 -14.70 -2.74 1.92
C ASN A 504 -14.12 -2.54 0.51
N VAL A 505 -12.81 -2.65 0.37
CA VAL A 505 -12.13 -2.58 -0.93
C VAL A 505 -12.16 -3.96 -1.58
N TYR A 506 -12.40 -3.98 -2.89
CA TYR A 506 -12.42 -5.17 -3.71
C TYR A 506 -11.56 -4.91 -4.94
N ASP A 507 -10.83 -5.92 -5.38
CA ASP A 507 -10.14 -5.87 -6.65
C ASP A 507 -11.04 -6.47 -7.74
N ARG A 508 -11.69 -5.59 -8.53
CA ARG A 508 -12.61 -5.90 -9.65
C ARG A 508 -13.59 -7.05 -9.41
N ALA A 509 -14.03 -7.21 -8.17
CA ALA A 509 -14.78 -8.40 -7.80
C ALA A 509 -16.19 -8.35 -8.41
N THR A 510 -16.61 -9.44 -9.03
CA THR A 510 -18.01 -9.62 -9.46
C THR A 510 -18.84 -10.35 -8.42
N GLU A 511 -18.23 -10.81 -7.33
CA GLU A 511 -18.91 -11.34 -6.15
C GLU A 511 -18.07 -11.16 -4.89
N GLY A 512 -18.74 -10.97 -3.76
CA GLY A 512 -18.05 -10.70 -2.51
C GLY A 512 -18.94 -10.78 -1.29
N VAL A 513 -18.37 -10.35 -0.17
CA VAL A 513 -19.09 -10.20 1.10
C VAL A 513 -18.75 -8.85 1.68
N ALA A 514 -19.76 -8.02 1.92
CA ALA A 514 -19.62 -6.71 2.56
C ALA A 514 -20.21 -6.79 3.98
N LEU A 515 -19.50 -6.28 4.98
CA LEU A 515 -19.95 -6.30 6.38
C LEU A 515 -19.89 -4.91 7.02
N ALA A 516 -20.98 -4.50 7.67
CA ALA A 516 -21.06 -3.27 8.45
C ALA A 516 -20.07 -3.30 9.63
N PRO A 517 -19.51 -2.17 10.10
CA PRO A 517 -18.50 -2.15 11.16
C PRO A 517 -18.93 -2.90 12.43
N ARG A 518 -17.95 -3.44 13.17
CA ARG A 518 -18.18 -4.02 14.50
C ARG A 518 -18.20 -2.90 15.51
N TYR A 519 -19.13 -2.96 16.46
CA TYR A 519 -19.18 -2.03 17.57
C TYR A 519 -18.72 -2.72 18.85
N GLY A 520 -17.73 -2.11 19.52
CA GLY A 520 -17.66 -2.15 20.96
C GLY A 520 -18.97 -1.57 21.51
N LYS A 521 -19.55 -2.21 22.53
CA LYS A 521 -20.76 -1.68 23.15
C LYS A 521 -20.31 -0.45 23.96
N LYS A 522 -20.40 0.77 23.39
CA LYS A 522 -20.34 2.02 24.18
C LYS A 522 -21.17 1.78 25.44
N GLY A 523 -20.57 1.96 26.62
CA GLY A 523 -21.28 1.87 27.88
C GLY A 523 -22.53 2.74 27.77
N GLY A 524 -23.71 2.15 27.94
CA GLY A 524 -24.91 2.97 28.13
C GLY A 524 -24.66 3.86 29.35
N GLY A 525 -25.12 5.10 29.28
CA GLY A 525 -24.83 6.17 30.22
C GLY A 525 -24.80 5.78 31.70
N MET A 526 -24.01 6.58 32.40
CA MET A 526 -23.48 6.61 33.77
C MET A 526 -24.41 6.29 34.97
N ASN A 527 -25.63 5.76 34.80
CA ASN A 527 -26.61 5.72 35.91
C ASN A 527 -26.90 4.34 36.55
N ASP A 528 -26.16 3.28 36.21
CA ASP A 528 -26.28 1.97 36.88
C ASP A 528 -24.99 1.62 37.67
N VAL A 529 -24.71 2.38 38.74
CA VAL A 529 -23.49 2.21 39.56
C VAL A 529 -23.58 1.06 40.59
N ASN A 530 -24.67 0.28 40.63
CA ASN A 530 -24.86 -0.75 41.67
C ASN A 530 -25.02 -2.19 41.15
N GLY A 531 -24.58 -2.50 39.92
CA GLY A 531 -24.74 -3.82 39.31
C GLY A 531 -23.48 -4.68 39.22
N GLY A 532 -23.11 -5.34 40.32
CA GLY A 532 -22.25 -6.53 40.47
C GLY A 532 -21.27 -6.98 39.36
N MET A 533 -20.00 -7.15 39.75
CA MET A 533 -18.86 -7.73 39.01
C MET A 533 -19.07 -9.18 38.52
N ASN A 534 -20.03 -9.44 37.65
CA ASN A 534 -20.09 -10.70 36.90
C ASN A 534 -19.48 -10.50 35.50
N GLY A 535 -18.22 -10.89 35.36
CA GLY A 535 -17.35 -10.82 34.17
C GLY A 535 -17.80 -11.65 32.96
N GLY A 536 -19.05 -11.50 32.54
CA GLY A 536 -19.55 -12.09 31.31
C GLY A 536 -18.95 -11.39 30.09
N LYS A 537 -18.06 -12.06 29.36
CA LYS A 537 -17.52 -11.63 28.04
C LYS A 537 -18.62 -11.02 27.16
N LYS A 538 -18.73 -9.69 27.11
CA LYS A 538 -19.75 -8.99 26.32
C LYS A 538 -19.36 -9.09 24.84
N LYS A 539 -20.04 -9.98 24.10
CA LYS A 539 -19.77 -10.24 22.67
C LYS A 539 -19.95 -8.95 21.84
N HIS A 540 -18.91 -8.50 21.13
CA HIS A 540 -18.99 -7.43 20.11
C HIS A 540 -20.12 -7.71 19.12
N ARG A 541 -20.96 -6.70 18.82
CA ARG A 541 -22.11 -6.82 17.91
C ARG A 541 -21.92 -5.85 16.76
N ARG A 542 -22.15 -6.30 15.53
CA ARG A 542 -22.34 -5.39 14.39
C ARG A 542 -23.71 -4.73 14.53
N ARG A 543 -23.79 -3.42 14.30
CA ARG A 543 -25.07 -2.71 14.22
C ARG A 543 -25.71 -2.97 12.84
N PRO A 544 -27.02 -2.76 12.70
CA PRO A 544 -27.69 -2.85 11.41
C PRO A 544 -27.09 -1.86 10.40
N MET A 545 -27.01 -2.24 9.13
CA MET A 545 -26.66 -1.29 8.07
C MET A 545 -27.74 -0.22 7.93
N THR A 546 -27.32 1.02 7.67
CA THR A 546 -28.17 2.18 7.42
C THR A 546 -27.88 2.85 6.08
N GLY A 547 -26.78 2.46 5.42
CA GLY A 547 -26.45 2.93 4.08
C GLY A 547 -25.49 1.98 3.38
N VAL A 548 -25.57 1.92 2.06
CA VAL A 548 -24.59 1.25 1.19
C VAL A 548 -24.24 2.12 -0.02
N GLN A 549 -22.97 2.16 -0.38
CA GLN A 549 -22.49 2.82 -1.61
C GLN A 549 -21.57 1.87 -2.36
N PHE A 550 -21.64 1.89 -3.69
CA PHE A 550 -20.90 1.02 -4.58
C PHE A 550 -19.97 1.84 -5.47
N GLY A 551 -18.71 1.41 -5.60
CA GLY A 551 -17.79 1.91 -6.62
C GLY A 551 -17.52 0.80 -7.63
N VAL A 552 -17.77 1.10 -8.90
CA VAL A 552 -17.50 0.20 -10.03
C VAL A 552 -16.09 0.49 -10.53
N CYS A 553 -15.37 -0.55 -10.92
CA CYS A 553 -14.08 -0.38 -11.56
C CYS A 553 -14.29 0.10 -13.00
N ASP A 554 -13.38 0.92 -13.51
CA ASP A 554 -13.44 1.29 -14.92
C ASP A 554 -13.33 0.03 -15.81
N ASP A 555 -13.94 0.10 -16.99
CA ASP A 555 -13.97 -0.98 -17.98
C ASP A 555 -12.61 -1.21 -18.66
N HIS A 556 -11.56 -0.49 -18.23
CA HIS A 556 -10.18 -0.80 -18.61
C HIS A 556 -9.96 -2.31 -18.49
N ASP A 557 -9.49 -2.95 -19.56
CA ASP A 557 -9.25 -4.38 -19.53
C ASP A 557 -8.21 -4.65 -18.42
N GLU A 558 -8.32 -5.75 -17.67
CA GLU A 558 -7.24 -6.18 -16.74
C GLU A 558 -5.90 -6.32 -17.49
N ASP A 559 -5.98 -6.38 -18.82
CA ASP A 559 -4.89 -6.35 -19.77
C ASP A 559 -4.35 -4.95 -20.13
N ASP A 560 -4.84 -3.85 -19.58
CA ASP A 560 -4.31 -2.53 -19.92
C ASP A 560 -3.37 -1.98 -18.85
N TYR A 561 -3.37 -2.52 -17.64
CA TYR A 561 -2.54 -1.98 -16.58
C TYR A 561 -1.10 -2.50 -16.63
N CYS A 562 -0.17 -1.57 -16.78
CA CYS A 562 1.27 -1.81 -16.82
C CYS A 562 1.91 -1.31 -15.53
N ILE A 563 2.68 -2.18 -14.88
CA ILE A 563 3.60 -1.72 -13.84
C ILE A 563 4.81 -1.17 -14.56
N GLU A 564 5.07 0.12 -14.42
CA GLU A 564 6.28 0.76 -14.95
C GLU A 564 7.53 0.01 -14.49
N ASN A 565 8.54 -0.08 -15.37
CA ASN A 565 9.82 -0.65 -14.97
C ASN A 565 10.46 0.18 -13.87
N SER A 566 11.33 -0.46 -13.09
CA SER A 566 12.05 0.16 -11.97
C SER A 566 11.19 0.55 -10.76
N ASN A 567 9.86 0.41 -10.84
CA ASN A 567 9.00 0.51 -9.67
C ASN A 567 9.03 -0.79 -8.86
N THR A 568 9.30 -0.64 -7.58
CA THR A 568 9.04 -1.65 -6.57
C THR A 568 7.53 -1.78 -6.40
N GLY A 569 7.02 -2.98 -6.16
CA GLY A 569 5.67 -3.21 -5.68
C GLY A 569 5.70 -4.16 -4.50
N TYR A 570 4.84 -3.97 -3.49
CA TYR A 570 4.79 -4.87 -2.34
C TYR A 570 3.48 -5.64 -2.26
N ILE A 571 3.58 -6.93 -1.99
CA ILE A 571 2.43 -7.82 -1.80
C ILE A 571 2.59 -8.55 -0.49
N GLY A 572 1.61 -8.42 0.39
CA GLY A 572 1.54 -9.23 1.58
C GLY A 572 0.58 -10.41 1.45
N PHE A 573 1.03 -11.56 1.95
CA PHE A 573 0.21 -12.73 2.22
C PHE A 573 0.15 -12.97 3.72
N GLU A 574 -0.98 -12.62 4.34
CA GLU A 574 -1.21 -12.90 5.76
C GLU A 574 -2.17 -14.07 5.95
N TRP A 575 -1.88 -14.91 6.95
CA TRP A 575 -2.76 -15.98 7.39
C TRP A 575 -2.88 -16.00 8.91
N TRP A 576 -4.06 -16.39 9.40
CA TRP A 576 -4.28 -16.53 10.83
C TRP A 576 -5.31 -17.61 11.17
N ILE A 577 -5.13 -18.18 12.34
CA ILE A 577 -6.00 -19.22 12.88
C ILE A 577 -6.83 -18.60 14.02
N PRO A 578 -8.16 -18.47 13.87
CA PRO A 578 -8.96 -17.84 14.92
C PRO A 578 -8.86 -18.62 16.25
N LYS A 579 -8.67 -17.93 17.38
CA LYS A 579 -8.47 -18.53 18.72
C LYS A 579 -9.55 -19.55 19.13
N HIS A 580 -10.76 -19.46 18.57
CA HIS A 580 -11.91 -20.29 18.92
C HIS A 580 -12.10 -21.54 18.06
N VAL A 581 -11.26 -21.78 17.04
CA VAL A 581 -11.42 -22.97 16.19
C VAL A 581 -10.84 -24.20 16.87
N ASP A 582 -11.56 -25.32 16.81
CA ASP A 582 -11.05 -26.60 17.30
C ASP A 582 -10.07 -27.21 16.30
N LEU A 583 -8.78 -26.95 16.48
CA LEU A 583 -7.70 -27.61 15.75
C LEU A 583 -6.98 -28.59 16.66
N LYS A 584 -7.35 -29.87 16.52
CA LYS A 584 -6.67 -30.98 17.20
C LYS A 584 -5.40 -31.38 16.45
N GLY A 585 -4.32 -31.58 17.20
CA GLY A 585 -3.03 -32.06 16.69
C GLY A 585 -2.18 -30.99 16.00
N LYS A 586 -0.92 -31.34 15.71
CA LYS A 586 0.02 -30.47 15.00
C LYS A 586 -0.39 -30.38 13.53
N LYS A 587 -0.74 -29.19 13.05
CA LYS A 587 -1.06 -28.96 11.63
C LYS A 587 0.14 -28.45 10.86
N LYS A 588 0.12 -28.65 9.54
CA LYS A 588 1.17 -28.25 8.61
C LYS A 588 0.59 -27.33 7.54
N PHE A 589 1.35 -26.32 7.17
CA PHE A 589 1.06 -25.43 6.05
C PHE A 589 2.36 -25.15 5.31
N LYS A 590 2.41 -25.56 4.05
CA LYS A 590 3.50 -25.28 3.12
C LYS A 590 2.97 -24.63 1.84
N THR A 591 3.64 -23.62 1.33
CA THR A 591 3.38 -23.09 -0.02
C THR A 591 4.55 -22.24 -0.49
N ASN A 592 4.70 -22.16 -1.81
CA ASN A 592 5.55 -21.18 -2.48
C ASN A 592 4.69 -20.21 -3.30
N PHE A 593 5.33 -19.14 -3.76
CA PHE A 593 4.76 -18.18 -4.69
C PHE A 593 5.63 -18.10 -5.95
N ASP A 594 4.98 -17.89 -7.08
CA ASP A 594 5.56 -17.85 -8.41
C ASP A 594 5.06 -16.58 -9.09
N PHE A 595 5.97 -15.82 -9.69
CA PHE A 595 5.63 -14.59 -10.41
C PHE A 595 5.89 -14.81 -11.88
N LYS A 596 4.96 -14.38 -12.72
CA LYS A 596 5.15 -14.33 -14.17
C LYS A 596 4.90 -12.91 -14.63
N ALA A 597 5.83 -12.33 -15.36
CA ALA A 597 5.62 -11.03 -15.98
C ALA A 597 5.54 -11.11 -17.50
N LYS A 598 4.73 -10.23 -18.07
CA LYS A 598 4.58 -10.05 -19.51
C LYS A 598 4.93 -8.60 -19.83
N PRO A 599 5.74 -8.30 -20.86
CA PRO A 599 5.81 -6.93 -21.34
C PRO A 599 4.41 -6.47 -21.70
N CYS A 600 4.10 -5.22 -21.41
CA CYS A 600 2.90 -4.62 -21.93
C CYS A 600 2.93 -4.62 -23.45
N LYS A 601 1.76 -4.75 -24.08
CA LYS A 601 1.69 -4.42 -25.50
C LYS A 601 2.00 -2.95 -25.58
N ASP A 602 2.99 -2.58 -26.38
CA ASP A 602 3.09 -1.21 -26.87
C ASP A 602 1.72 -0.93 -27.50
N ASN A 603 0.92 -0.11 -26.81
CA ASN A 603 -0.35 0.34 -27.38
C ASN A 603 0.09 1.14 -28.60
N GLY A 604 0.00 0.51 -29.78
CA GLY A 604 0.46 1.03 -31.06
C GLY A 604 -0.32 2.26 -31.54
N ASN A 605 -0.58 3.22 -30.65
CA ASN A 605 -0.63 4.63 -31.00
C ASN A 605 0.77 5.03 -31.48
N GLY A 606 1.16 4.48 -32.63
CA GLY A 606 2.31 4.90 -33.40
C GLY A 606 2.04 6.28 -34.01
N ASN A 607 1.97 7.30 -33.18
CA ASN A 607 2.84 8.44 -33.44
C ASN A 607 4.14 8.08 -32.74
N GLY A 608 5.06 7.49 -33.48
CA GLY A 608 6.40 7.26 -32.98
C GLY A 608 7.08 8.60 -32.81
N THR A 609 6.80 9.30 -31.71
CA THR A 609 7.68 10.36 -31.24
C THR A 609 8.96 9.67 -30.79
N VAL A 610 9.87 9.51 -31.74
CA VAL A 610 11.24 9.09 -31.46
C VAL A 610 11.80 10.14 -30.51
N ALA A 611 12.13 9.73 -29.28
CA ALA A 611 12.78 10.62 -28.33
C ALA A 611 14.02 11.25 -29.01
N PRO A 612 14.20 12.59 -28.91
CA PRO A 612 15.27 13.26 -29.64
C PRO A 612 16.62 12.67 -29.21
N VAL A 613 17.45 12.32 -30.19
CA VAL A 613 18.79 11.79 -29.92
C VAL A 613 19.70 12.98 -29.61
N PHE A 614 20.16 13.06 -28.36
CA PHE A 614 21.19 14.02 -27.94
C PHE A 614 22.57 13.47 -28.28
N CYS A 615 23.09 13.83 -29.45
CA CYS A 615 24.48 13.52 -29.79
C CYS A 615 25.39 14.48 -29.03
N GLY A 616 26.35 13.94 -28.29
CA GLY A 616 27.33 14.72 -27.52
C GLY A 616 27.93 15.88 -28.31
N CYS A 617 28.21 16.99 -27.60
CA CYS A 617 28.69 18.28 -28.12
C CYS A 617 27.63 19.16 -28.82
N GLY A 618 26.40 19.17 -28.30
CA GLY A 618 25.45 20.26 -28.53
C GLY A 618 24.56 20.12 -29.78
N ARG A 619 24.33 18.91 -30.30
CA ARG A 619 23.42 18.70 -31.43
C ARG A 619 22.16 17.94 -30.99
N VAL A 620 21.00 18.41 -31.45
CA VAL A 620 19.71 17.75 -31.24
C VAL A 620 19.13 17.41 -32.60
N CYS A 621 18.74 16.15 -32.80
CA CYS A 621 17.99 15.73 -33.97
C CYS A 621 16.59 15.22 -33.59
N ALA A 622 15.58 15.59 -34.36
CA ALA A 622 14.21 15.12 -34.24
C ALA A 622 13.70 14.62 -35.60
N CYS A 623 12.86 13.59 -35.60
CA CYS A 623 12.30 12.99 -36.82
C CYS A 623 10.96 13.61 -37.24
N ASP A 624 10.30 14.32 -36.32
CA ASP A 624 8.99 14.96 -36.50
C ASP A 624 9.08 16.47 -36.22
N ASP A 625 7.96 17.17 -36.44
CA ASP A 625 7.79 18.59 -36.13
C ASP A 625 8.17 18.86 -34.66
N ALA A 626 9.12 19.75 -34.42
CA ALA A 626 9.52 20.10 -33.06
C ALA A 626 9.72 21.61 -32.89
N THR A 627 9.50 22.05 -31.65
CA THR A 627 9.84 23.39 -31.20
C THR A 627 11.09 23.32 -30.33
N VAL A 628 12.17 23.97 -30.75
CA VAL A 628 13.43 24.01 -30.01
C VAL A 628 13.53 25.30 -29.21
N TYR A 629 13.83 25.19 -27.92
CA TYR A 629 14.05 26.31 -27.02
C TYR A 629 15.54 26.56 -26.80
N VAL A 630 16.00 27.75 -27.18
CA VAL A 630 17.40 28.17 -27.05
C VAL A 630 17.51 29.30 -26.03
N TYR A 631 18.34 29.08 -25.02
CA TYR A 631 18.67 30.07 -23.99
C TYR A 631 19.93 30.85 -24.38
N LYS A 632 19.88 32.19 -24.20
CA LYS A 632 21.02 33.07 -24.46
C LYS A 632 21.45 33.81 -23.19
N PRO A 633 22.64 33.49 -22.63
CA PRO A 633 23.10 34.12 -21.40
C PRO A 633 23.33 35.64 -21.49
N GLN A 634 23.66 36.18 -22.67
CA GLN A 634 24.02 37.60 -22.85
C GLN A 634 22.84 38.54 -23.09
N MET A 635 21.61 38.04 -23.25
CA MET A 635 20.40 38.85 -23.33
C MET A 635 19.50 38.51 -22.14
N GLN A 636 19.65 39.23 -21.02
CA GLN A 636 18.80 39.21 -19.80
C GLN A 636 17.67 38.14 -19.79
N GLY A 637 18.03 36.85 -19.63
CA GLY A 637 17.05 35.76 -19.44
C GLY A 637 16.07 35.48 -20.58
N SER A 638 16.37 35.84 -21.83
CA SER A 638 15.44 35.63 -22.96
C SER A 638 15.55 34.21 -23.52
N VAL A 639 14.45 33.45 -23.48
CA VAL A 639 14.31 32.17 -24.22
C VAL A 639 13.75 32.48 -25.60
N VAL A 640 14.42 32.01 -26.65
CA VAL A 640 13.92 32.12 -28.03
C VAL A 640 13.54 30.71 -28.49
N SER A 641 12.31 30.55 -28.96
CA SER A 641 11.85 29.32 -29.60
C SER A 641 11.78 29.47 -31.11
N PHE A 642 12.02 28.38 -31.82
CA PHE A 642 11.65 28.25 -33.22
C PHE A 642 11.06 26.87 -33.47
N THR A 643 10.07 26.81 -34.36
CA THR A 643 9.38 25.58 -34.76
C THR A 643 9.86 25.21 -36.15
N GLN A 644 10.24 23.95 -36.33
CA GLN A 644 10.66 23.39 -37.61
C GLN A 644 9.68 22.28 -37.98
N GLU A 645 9.11 22.36 -39.18
CA GLU A 645 8.29 21.28 -39.75
C GLU A 645 9.21 20.23 -40.42
N GLY A 646 9.02 18.96 -40.10
CA GLY A 646 9.76 17.80 -40.61
C GLY A 646 11.07 17.48 -39.87
N PRO A 647 11.77 16.40 -40.28
CA PRO A 647 13.00 15.95 -39.64
C PRO A 647 14.11 16.99 -39.73
N PHE A 648 14.78 17.27 -38.62
CA PHE A 648 15.87 18.24 -38.57
C PHE A 648 16.95 17.88 -37.54
N CYS A 649 18.12 18.49 -37.70
CA CYS A 649 19.20 18.49 -36.70
C CYS A 649 19.64 19.92 -36.45
N ALA A 650 19.49 20.40 -35.21
CA ALA A 650 19.89 21.74 -34.79
C ALA A 650 21.14 21.72 -33.91
N THR A 651 22.00 22.72 -34.11
CA THR A 651 23.15 23.04 -33.28
C THR A 651 23.00 24.46 -32.69
N PRO A 652 23.74 24.82 -31.62
CA PRO A 652 23.89 26.18 -31.13
C PRO A 652 24.16 27.24 -32.20
N GLY A 653 24.82 26.86 -33.30
CA GLY A 653 25.17 27.74 -34.41
C GLY A 653 23.99 28.10 -35.32
N ASP A 654 22.92 27.29 -35.32
CA ASP A 654 21.75 27.47 -36.16
C ASP A 654 20.75 28.49 -35.58
N ALA A 655 20.92 28.86 -34.30
CA ALA A 655 20.13 29.90 -33.66
C ALA A 655 20.57 31.29 -34.15
N SER A 656 19.63 32.12 -34.63
CA SER A 656 19.92 33.53 -34.96
C SER A 656 19.57 34.46 -33.78
N PRO A 657 20.47 35.36 -33.32
CA PRO A 657 21.91 35.43 -33.62
C PRO A 657 22.74 34.29 -32.98
N PRO A 658 23.90 33.89 -33.54
CA PRO A 658 24.70 32.75 -33.10
C PRO A 658 25.22 32.88 -31.65
N GLY A 659 25.30 31.76 -30.92
CA GLY A 659 25.91 31.68 -29.57
C GLY A 659 24.98 31.32 -28.39
N GLY A 660 23.81 30.71 -28.64
CA GLY A 660 22.90 30.23 -27.58
C GLY A 660 23.11 28.76 -27.21
N GLN A 661 22.61 28.33 -26.04
CA GLN A 661 22.57 26.92 -25.62
C GLN A 661 21.15 26.36 -25.78
N ILE A 662 21.03 25.16 -26.34
CA ILE A 662 19.74 24.46 -26.41
C ILE A 662 19.41 23.93 -25.02
N VAL A 663 18.34 24.43 -24.43
CA VAL A 663 17.94 24.09 -23.05
C VAL A 663 16.78 23.11 -23.00
N ALA A 664 15.89 23.14 -24.00
CA ALA A 664 14.76 22.24 -24.10
C ALA A 664 14.29 22.07 -25.55
N VAL A 665 13.61 20.97 -25.82
CA VAL A 665 13.00 20.61 -27.11
C VAL A 665 11.61 20.09 -26.82
N GLU A 666 10.59 20.63 -27.48
CA GLU A 666 9.21 20.16 -27.33
C GLU A 666 8.74 19.53 -28.64
N ILE A 667 8.27 18.28 -28.56
CA ILE A 667 7.74 17.50 -29.68
C ILE A 667 6.33 17.06 -29.28
N ASP A 668 5.34 17.36 -30.12
CA ASP A 668 3.92 17.01 -29.87
C ASP A 668 3.40 17.41 -28.47
N GLY A 669 3.82 18.58 -27.96
CA GLY A 669 3.42 19.07 -26.64
C GLY A 669 4.17 18.44 -25.46
N THR A 670 5.18 17.61 -25.73
CA THR A 670 6.03 16.96 -24.71
C THR A 670 7.41 17.61 -24.69
N SER A 671 7.79 18.20 -23.56
CA SER A 671 9.07 18.91 -23.39
C SER A 671 10.18 17.99 -22.87
N TYR A 672 11.33 18.02 -23.54
CA TYR A 672 12.55 17.27 -23.22
C TYR A 672 13.67 18.25 -22.87
N CYS A 673 14.27 18.13 -21.69
CA CYS A 673 15.39 18.96 -21.25
C CYS A 673 16.73 18.24 -21.43
N ASN A 674 17.79 18.98 -21.76
CA ASN A 674 19.13 18.41 -21.84
C ASN A 674 19.69 18.15 -20.42
N PRO A 675 19.97 16.90 -20.03
CA PRO A 675 20.51 16.59 -18.68
C PRO A 675 21.92 17.13 -18.44
N ASN A 676 22.68 17.48 -19.49
CA ASN A 676 24.03 18.06 -19.35
C ASN A 676 24.05 19.53 -18.90
N GLN A 677 22.90 20.12 -18.55
CA GLN A 677 22.80 21.49 -18.03
C GLN A 677 22.12 21.61 -16.65
N CYS A 678 21.84 20.49 -15.98
CA CYS A 678 21.39 20.49 -14.57
C CYS A 678 22.54 20.26 -13.57
N ALA A 679 23.79 20.35 -14.02
CA ALA A 679 24.98 20.13 -13.21
C ALA A 679 25.32 21.39 -12.38
N ASP A 680 24.58 21.64 -11.30
CA ASP A 680 25.02 22.51 -10.20
C ASP A 680 25.01 21.82 -8.82
N THR A 681 24.84 20.50 -8.77
CA THR A 681 25.06 19.72 -7.53
C THR A 681 25.80 18.43 -7.83
N GLY A 682 27.10 18.39 -7.51
CA GLY A 682 27.89 17.15 -7.43
C GLY A 682 29.12 17.10 -8.33
N VAL A 683 30.05 18.05 -8.19
CA VAL A 683 31.43 17.88 -8.66
C VAL A 683 32.20 17.13 -7.58
N ASP A 684 32.51 15.85 -7.81
CA ASP A 684 33.73 15.16 -7.36
C ASP A 684 33.67 13.68 -7.79
N ALA A 685 33.92 13.41 -9.07
CA ALA A 685 34.53 12.18 -9.60
C ALA A 685 34.55 12.26 -11.13
N TYR A 686 35.62 11.75 -11.75
CA TYR A 686 35.89 11.63 -13.19
C TYR A 686 36.75 12.72 -13.83
N GLU A 687 38.06 12.67 -13.54
CA GLU A 687 39.12 13.31 -14.35
C GLU A 687 40.16 12.29 -14.85
N SER A 688 39.76 11.06 -15.15
CA SER A 688 40.64 10.12 -15.86
C SER A 688 39.86 9.35 -16.92
N GLU A 689 40.35 9.43 -18.16
CA GLU A 689 39.85 8.75 -19.36
C GLU A 689 38.94 9.55 -20.30
N PHE A 690 39.27 10.80 -20.64
CA PHE A 690 39.07 11.28 -22.01
C PHE A 690 40.19 12.25 -22.38
N GLY A 691 40.94 11.92 -23.43
CA GLY A 691 42.02 12.76 -23.96
C GLY A 691 41.48 13.98 -24.69
N ASP A 692 42.29 15.03 -24.71
CA ASP A 692 42.05 16.30 -25.41
C ASP A 692 41.51 16.10 -26.84
N CYS A 693 40.42 16.79 -27.16
CA CYS A 693 39.97 16.98 -28.54
C CYS A 693 40.91 17.97 -29.24
N ASP A 694 41.73 17.48 -30.17
CA ASP A 694 42.63 18.31 -30.98
C ASP A 694 41.87 19.01 -32.13
N GLU A 695 42.30 20.22 -32.45
CA GLU A 695 41.56 21.24 -33.22
C GLU A 695 41.63 21.07 -34.76
N GLN A 696 41.92 19.87 -35.27
CA GLN A 696 42.04 19.64 -36.72
C GLN A 696 41.15 18.50 -37.16
N GLY A 697 40.09 18.87 -37.88
CA GLY A 697 39.13 17.94 -38.45
C GLY A 697 39.79 16.93 -39.38
N GLU A 698 39.67 15.66 -39.03
CA GLU A 698 39.60 14.53 -39.95
C GLU A 698 38.87 13.36 -39.24
N SER A 699 38.11 12.63 -40.04
CA SER A 699 37.10 11.62 -39.72
C SER A 699 37.54 10.43 -38.85
N GLY A 700 36.61 9.93 -38.01
CA GLY A 700 36.48 8.48 -37.74
C GLY A 700 36.06 8.05 -36.32
N GLY A 701 34.80 7.59 -36.17
CA GLY A 701 34.33 6.80 -35.00
C GLY A 701 32.80 6.87 -34.81
N PRO A 702 32.07 5.75 -34.54
CA PRO A 702 30.78 5.52 -35.19
C PRO A 702 29.57 6.04 -34.40
N CYS A 703 28.72 6.82 -35.07
CA CYS A 703 27.28 6.67 -34.93
C CYS A 703 26.85 5.54 -35.86
N ASN A 704 26.06 4.61 -35.34
CA ASN A 704 25.63 3.40 -36.04
C ASN A 704 24.80 3.77 -37.29
N GLU A 705 25.40 3.71 -38.48
CA GLU A 705 24.77 4.04 -39.77
C GLU A 705 23.59 3.13 -40.13
N ASN A 706 23.38 2.02 -39.42
CA ASN A 706 22.30 1.07 -39.70
C ASN A 706 20.90 1.52 -39.27
N LEU A 707 20.74 2.61 -38.50
CA LEU A 707 19.40 3.05 -38.05
C LEU A 707 18.68 3.98 -39.04
N LEU A 708 19.40 4.62 -39.97
CA LEU A 708 18.82 5.58 -40.92
C LEU A 708 18.36 4.93 -42.23
N GLU A 709 18.96 3.81 -42.66
CA GLU A 709 18.57 3.14 -43.91
C GLU A 709 17.30 2.27 -43.80
N GLU A 710 16.95 1.77 -42.61
CA GLU A 710 15.71 0.98 -42.42
C GLU A 710 14.45 1.84 -42.25
N ILE A 711 14.58 3.12 -41.87
CA ILE A 711 13.42 4.00 -41.58
C ILE A 711 12.91 4.71 -42.85
N CYS A 712 13.72 4.84 -43.91
CA CYS A 712 13.34 5.58 -45.12
C CYS A 712 12.86 4.72 -46.32
N ASN A 713 12.88 3.38 -46.24
CA ASN A 713 12.52 2.51 -47.36
C ASN A 713 11.12 1.86 -47.22
N GLY A 714 10.14 2.64 -46.76
CA GLY A 714 8.75 2.23 -46.62
C GLY A 714 7.76 3.10 -47.40
N GLY A 715 7.97 3.33 -48.70
CA GLY A 715 7.04 4.14 -49.50
C GLY A 715 7.14 3.89 -51.00
N ASN A 716 6.10 3.27 -51.57
CA ASN A 716 5.95 3.03 -53.00
C ASN A 716 5.93 4.34 -53.83
N GLY A 717 6.73 4.38 -54.88
CA GLY A 717 6.27 4.76 -56.21
C GLY A 717 6.37 6.24 -56.63
N HIS A 718 7.15 6.44 -57.69
CA HIS A 718 7.05 7.47 -58.73
C HIS A 718 7.64 8.89 -58.47
N ASP A 719 8.62 9.16 -59.36
CA ASP A 719 8.98 10.45 -59.99
C ASP A 719 10.24 11.19 -59.49
N GLY A 720 11.37 10.84 -60.14
CA GLY A 720 12.25 11.77 -60.86
C GLY A 720 13.05 12.83 -60.09
N CYS A 721 14.32 12.53 -59.78
CA CYS A 721 15.37 13.55 -59.62
C CYS A 721 16.12 13.74 -60.95
N PRO A 722 16.33 14.97 -61.44
CA PRO A 722 17.19 15.22 -62.60
C PRO A 722 18.66 15.32 -62.19
N ASP A 723 19.52 14.63 -62.95
CA ASP A 723 20.97 14.81 -62.92
C ASP A 723 21.35 16.25 -63.31
N GLY A 724 22.20 16.86 -62.48
CA GLY A 724 22.84 18.16 -62.76
C GLY A 724 24.33 18.09 -62.46
N LYS A 725 25.13 18.14 -63.54
CA LYS A 725 26.59 18.06 -63.58
C LYS A 725 27.30 19.30 -63.01
N HIS A 726 28.55 19.07 -62.64
CA HIS A 726 29.69 20.01 -62.57
C HIS A 726 29.55 21.31 -63.39
N ASP A 727 29.92 22.46 -62.79
CA ASP A 727 31.09 23.22 -63.22
C ASP A 727 31.49 24.34 -62.23
N THR A 728 32.81 24.53 -62.14
CA THR A 728 33.65 25.55 -61.44
C THR A 728 33.75 25.54 -59.92
#